data_AF-A0A1Z9X236-F1
#
_entry.id   AF-A0A1Z9X236-F1
#
_cell.length_a   1.000
_cell.length_b   1.000
_cell.length_c   1.000
_cell.angle_alpha   90.00
_cell.angle_beta   90.00
_cell.angle_gamma   90.00
#
_symmetry.space_group_name_H-M   'P 1'
#
loop_
_entity.id
_entity.type
_entity.pdbx_description
1 polymer ?
#
loop_
_entity_poly.entity_id
_entity_poly.type
_entity_poly.pdbx_seq_one_letter_code
_entity_poly.pdbx_strand_id
1 'polypeptide(L)'
;MERIEITQLGNADFSNPMVFDANAMLEEERKDSYDKFRAAVDDIKTLRKEFITVCAVSFGKDSTVVLLAALNAHLELMDEGVLDSSSPFVVSHINTGVENHLMEMLCEEAMSSLRAFCKQQGIHLELKVGRPLLSKNWSSLFLSGIKIISSARANNDCAEIMKIDNARRLERSIESQYQGKVVTLLGSRMSESVRREANMRRRGTDKVTALDLISGTSEAERVFAPIMSMTDDDVWNLIRMAGDTPIVQSGFSIISFQANHRLIDIIYRDSKDGACQYSAKKVKGTKERAGGCGGSARTGCYTCAKGITDKSGEEQVKKPRHAAISGNMLKVRNYIMYVAQDIKYRTYQGKAIDHTTGAVALQPNTLRADVIDKLIWLMSQVTVDDQIRAQRFSNLVAQGREMEDAGYRDIITDTTLSDDDRQTLADVYKKHAQRHLIRPMSLDIAIYLSAIHARDGVRLPPHRAVWIWKQVCEGARIPYPDVDPRDGIISDIPDAVMAIPESNVPYPSMHEFDFLSSTDAQGCELDSTQFQLRMPVRDAKYFLTGDDKQYVKGLSNTDTITVQGIGQSTWTHKLRLNPLDNAPALKFSKRPVKKVSRKNGGFKVTERGRTSLDSPSFSLRANTPNLAANLLVDIPLYYYEHNREEQLGIDADADVLTGYGIDKEGIENWLQFGGLESAMDAHHKAVAVRERHDKSIYFYGGVGAFQHYARYGVLSLNKSAISNTKRILQRTSYFNRLGLFALDDDAILALSERTAKNDSFALNELCNTQRPQDLPLKAVLAMPAYRSYKANVLIGIRKARNEKRAELKSQYQSVVRGLQNRDCGFAVSHLHEMKARILSQYQHAFEGLTYAKTLVDNGITGFDGSDYRQIIKIQQGVISYIRAFFTDEAMMLRLFDNGLHDALFNDAFNRIRLLKAGEAIIGELNDLEADTYLALTKRVQNSAVFTTKEDILIHNNMIHQLTDVRHKSTPLAAQKALNLKASVSATKLVW
;
A
#
# COMPACT_ATOMS: atom_id res chain seq x y z
N MET A 1 -46.61 0.91 50.84
CA MET A 1 -46.50 1.67 52.10
C MET A 1 -45.30 1.12 52.86
N GLU A 2 -44.12 1.71 52.65
CA GLU A 2 -42.98 1.56 53.54
C GLU A 2 -42.43 2.97 53.77
N ARG A 3 -42.44 3.39 55.03
CA ARG A 3 -41.98 4.68 55.52
C ARG A 3 -40.47 4.74 55.43
N ILE A 4 -39.94 5.80 54.80
CA ILE A 4 -38.56 6.24 55.02
C ILE A 4 -38.64 7.56 55.76
N GLU A 5 -38.24 7.56 57.03
CA GLU A 5 -37.97 8.75 57.82
C GLU A 5 -36.78 9.48 57.22
N ILE A 6 -36.97 10.76 56.86
CA ILE A 6 -35.87 11.68 56.57
C ILE A 6 -35.86 12.70 57.71
N THR A 7 -35.03 12.43 58.71
CA THR A 7 -34.62 13.40 59.73
C THR A 7 -33.54 14.31 59.15
N GLN A 8 -33.67 15.61 59.41
CA GLN A 8 -32.79 16.73 59.04
C GLN A 8 -33.05 17.42 57.68
N LEU A 9 -34.00 18.36 57.70
CA LEU A 9 -33.90 19.61 56.94
C LEU A 9 -33.96 20.77 57.94
N GLY A 10 -32.79 21.28 58.32
CA GLY A 10 -32.69 22.59 58.96
C GLY A 10 -32.91 23.68 57.91
N ASN A 11 -33.79 24.63 58.23
CA ASN A 11 -33.95 25.95 57.62
C ASN A 11 -33.69 26.07 56.11
N ALA A 12 -34.67 25.68 55.29
CA ALA A 12 -34.82 26.27 53.97
C ALA A 12 -35.89 27.37 54.07
N ASP A 13 -35.47 28.61 53.84
CA ASP A 13 -36.35 29.76 53.69
C ASP A 13 -37.21 29.58 52.43
N PHE A 14 -38.53 29.44 52.60
CA PHE A 14 -39.52 29.30 51.52
C PHE A 14 -40.13 30.66 51.12
N SER A 15 -39.61 31.79 51.61
CA SER A 15 -40.17 33.13 51.34
C SER A 15 -39.89 33.66 49.92
N ASN A 16 -39.06 32.98 49.13
CA ASN A 16 -38.72 33.39 47.77
C ASN A 16 -38.73 32.18 46.82
N PRO A 17 -39.87 31.81 46.21
CA PRO A 17 -39.85 30.84 45.14
C PRO A 17 -39.01 31.44 44.00
N MET A 18 -37.83 30.88 43.73
CA MET A 18 -37.11 31.17 42.49
C MET A 18 -38.02 30.73 41.33
N VAL A 19 -38.76 31.68 40.76
CA VAL A 19 -39.48 31.49 39.51
C VAL A 19 -38.41 31.45 38.42
N PHE A 20 -38.02 30.24 38.02
CA PHE A 20 -37.14 30.05 36.88
C PHE A 20 -37.96 30.27 35.61
N ASP A 21 -37.71 31.36 34.90
CA ASP A 21 -38.22 31.53 33.54
C ASP A 21 -37.40 30.66 32.59
N ALA A 22 -37.90 29.45 32.35
CA ALA A 22 -37.27 28.50 31.45
C ALA A 22 -37.13 29.04 30.02
N ASN A 23 -38.00 29.95 29.56
CA ASN A 23 -37.91 30.50 28.21
C ASN A 23 -36.76 31.52 28.11
N ALA A 24 -36.58 32.37 29.13
CA ALA A 24 -35.47 33.32 29.17
C ALA A 24 -34.10 32.60 29.18
N MET A 25 -33.98 31.52 29.96
CA MET A 25 -32.75 30.72 30.00
C MET A 25 -32.44 30.06 28.65
N LEU A 26 -33.45 29.56 27.95
CA LEU A 26 -33.26 28.95 26.63
C LEU A 26 -32.87 29.95 25.55
N GLU A 27 -33.41 31.17 25.62
CA GLU A 27 -33.02 32.22 24.69
C GLU A 27 -31.58 32.71 24.93
N GLU A 28 -31.15 32.75 26.19
CA GLU A 28 -29.76 33.02 26.57
C GLU A 28 -28.80 31.92 26.07
N GLU A 29 -29.16 30.64 26.25
CA GLU A 29 -28.38 29.51 25.71
C GLU A 29 -28.28 29.53 24.17
N ARG A 30 -29.37 29.89 23.48
CA ARG A 30 -29.38 30.03 22.01
C ARG A 30 -28.52 31.19 21.56
N LYS A 31 -28.54 32.31 22.28
CA LYS A 31 -27.67 33.45 22.02
C LYS A 31 -26.20 33.06 22.12
N ASP A 32 -25.80 32.39 23.20
CA ASP A 32 -24.42 31.90 23.37
C ASP A 32 -24.02 30.92 22.24
N SER A 33 -24.94 30.03 21.85
CA SER A 33 -24.75 29.13 20.70
C SER A 33 -24.49 29.91 19.41
N TYR A 34 -25.29 30.96 19.15
CA TYR A 34 -25.17 31.83 17.97
C TYR A 34 -23.90 32.67 17.99
N ASP A 35 -23.49 33.22 19.13
CA ASP A 35 -22.25 34.00 19.27
C ASP A 35 -21.03 33.12 18.94
N LYS A 36 -21.02 31.86 19.40
CA LYS A 36 -19.98 30.88 19.01
C LYS A 36 -20.01 30.58 17.50
N PHE A 37 -21.18 30.52 16.89
CA PHE A 37 -21.31 30.34 15.45
C PHE A 37 -20.75 31.53 14.67
N ARG A 38 -21.05 32.76 15.11
CA ARG A 38 -20.48 33.98 14.52
C ARG A 38 -18.95 34.00 14.62
N ALA A 39 -18.39 33.64 15.77
CA ALA A 39 -16.94 33.52 15.91
C ALA A 39 -16.35 32.52 14.90
N ALA A 40 -17.00 31.37 14.70
CA ALA A 40 -16.56 30.39 13.70
C ALA A 40 -16.66 30.93 12.24
N VAL A 41 -17.71 31.71 11.92
CA VAL A 41 -17.84 32.39 10.62
C VAL A 41 -16.68 33.36 10.41
N ASP A 42 -16.38 34.20 11.40
CA ASP A 42 -15.33 35.22 11.30
C ASP A 42 -13.92 34.62 11.20
N ASP A 43 -13.65 33.54 11.93
CA ASP A 43 -12.40 32.77 11.80
C ASP A 43 -12.25 32.18 10.38
N ILE A 44 -13.33 31.62 9.82
CA ILE A 44 -13.30 31.07 8.46
C ILE A 44 -13.12 32.18 7.43
N LYS A 45 -13.75 33.36 7.61
CA LYS A 45 -13.54 34.53 6.73
C LYS A 45 -12.08 34.95 6.72
N THR A 46 -11.46 35.02 7.90
CA THR A 46 -10.04 35.36 8.07
C THR A 46 -9.15 34.39 7.29
N LEU A 47 -9.41 33.08 7.38
CA LEU A 47 -8.68 32.07 6.61
C LEU A 47 -8.94 32.16 5.11
N ARG A 48 -10.20 32.38 4.71
CA ARG A 48 -10.63 32.34 3.30
C ARG A 48 -10.06 33.50 2.46
N LYS A 49 -9.71 34.61 3.11
CA LYS A 49 -9.02 35.75 2.48
C LYS A 49 -7.62 35.38 1.97
N GLU A 50 -6.93 34.45 2.64
CA GLU A 50 -5.56 34.05 2.31
C GLU A 50 -5.46 32.67 1.63
N PHE A 51 -6.39 31.76 1.94
CA PHE A 51 -6.36 30.37 1.48
C PHE A 51 -7.71 29.89 0.94
N ILE A 52 -7.67 28.85 0.11
CA ILE A 52 -8.87 28.08 -0.22
C ILE A 52 -9.26 27.24 1.00
N THR A 53 -10.45 27.46 1.54
CA THR A 53 -10.99 26.62 2.61
C THR A 53 -11.72 25.43 2.00
N VAL A 54 -11.42 24.23 2.51
CA VAL A 54 -12.06 22.97 2.09
C VAL A 54 -12.92 22.48 3.24
N CYS A 55 -14.24 22.50 3.06
CA CYS A 55 -15.15 21.99 4.07
C CYS A 55 -15.27 20.47 3.95
N ALA A 56 -14.61 19.71 4.84
CA ALA A 56 -14.69 18.26 4.86
C ALA A 56 -15.92 17.80 5.66
N VAL A 57 -16.95 17.33 4.95
CA VAL A 57 -18.29 17.11 5.50
C VAL A 57 -18.70 15.65 5.48
N SER A 58 -19.29 15.20 6.59
CA SER A 58 -19.97 13.91 6.71
C SER A 58 -21.50 14.03 6.64
N PHE A 59 -22.01 15.26 6.60
CA PHE A 59 -23.42 15.63 6.77
C PHE A 59 -24.06 15.18 8.09
N GLY A 60 -23.28 14.62 9.03
CA GLY A 60 -23.67 14.53 10.43
C GLY A 60 -23.67 15.90 11.11
N LYS A 61 -24.29 15.98 12.29
CA LYS A 61 -24.56 17.22 13.04
C LYS A 61 -23.38 18.20 13.08
N ASP A 62 -22.20 17.74 13.48
CA ASP A 62 -21.04 18.61 13.72
C ASP A 62 -20.49 19.18 12.40
N SER A 63 -20.41 18.35 11.36
CA SER A 63 -19.95 18.80 10.04
C SER A 63 -20.97 19.70 9.32
N THR A 64 -22.26 19.56 9.62
CA THR A 64 -23.29 20.45 9.06
C THR A 64 -23.13 21.87 9.61
N VAL A 65 -22.86 22.03 10.90
CA VAL A 65 -22.60 23.36 11.49
C VAL A 65 -21.36 24.02 10.87
N VAL A 66 -20.27 23.26 10.65
CA VAL A 66 -19.08 23.77 9.95
C VAL A 66 -19.41 24.20 8.51
N LEU A 67 -20.23 23.44 7.80
CA LEU A 67 -20.65 23.78 6.44
C LEU A 67 -21.52 25.05 6.42
N LEU A 68 -22.43 25.21 7.38
CA LEU A 68 -23.23 26.42 7.53
C LEU A 68 -22.33 27.64 7.81
N ALA A 69 -21.36 27.51 8.73
CA ALA A 69 -20.43 28.59 9.04
C ALA A 69 -19.58 28.97 7.81
N ALA A 70 -19.08 27.98 7.07
CA ALA A 70 -18.31 28.21 5.85
C ALA A 70 -19.15 28.84 4.73
N LEU A 71 -20.43 28.46 4.60
CA LEU A 71 -21.36 29.03 3.63
C LEU A 71 -21.68 30.50 3.93
N ASN A 72 -21.97 30.82 5.20
CA ASN A 72 -22.23 32.20 5.64
C ASN A 72 -20.97 33.06 5.44
N ALA A 73 -19.79 32.55 5.82
CA ALA A 73 -18.52 33.21 5.56
C ALA A 73 -18.29 33.50 4.07
N HIS A 74 -18.60 32.55 3.20
CA HIS A 74 -18.44 32.71 1.74
C HIS A 74 -19.37 33.78 1.18
N LEU A 75 -20.66 33.74 1.55
CA LEU A 75 -21.65 34.73 1.14
C LEU A 75 -21.30 36.14 1.63
N GLU A 76 -20.95 36.29 2.90
CA GLU A 76 -20.55 37.59 3.45
C GLU A 76 -19.31 38.16 2.75
N LEU A 77 -18.36 37.31 2.34
CA LEU A 77 -17.20 37.76 1.57
C LEU A 77 -17.55 38.13 0.12
N MET A 78 -18.59 37.53 -0.46
CA MET A 78 -19.13 37.97 -1.75
C MET A 78 -19.82 39.34 -1.61
N ASP A 79 -20.61 39.53 -0.55
CA ASP A 79 -21.27 40.81 -0.25
C ASP A 79 -20.26 41.93 0.06
N GLU A 80 -19.15 41.59 0.73
CA GLU A 80 -18.01 42.49 0.96
C GLU A 80 -17.18 42.78 -0.31
N GLY A 81 -17.46 42.11 -1.43
CA GLY A 81 -16.71 42.25 -2.69
C GLY A 81 -15.30 41.65 -2.66
N VAL A 82 -14.98 40.83 -1.65
CA VAL A 82 -13.71 40.11 -1.53
C VAL A 82 -13.69 38.87 -2.41
N LEU A 83 -14.84 38.20 -2.54
CA LEU A 83 -15.05 37.08 -3.45
C LEU A 83 -16.03 37.47 -4.55
N ASP A 84 -15.95 36.79 -5.67
CA ASP A 84 -16.88 36.92 -6.79
C ASP A 84 -17.56 35.59 -7.11
N SER A 85 -18.50 35.59 -8.06
CA SER A 85 -19.20 34.39 -8.50
C SER A 85 -18.30 33.30 -9.11
N SER A 86 -17.05 33.63 -9.48
CA SER A 86 -16.08 32.67 -9.99
C SER A 86 -15.26 32.00 -8.88
N SER A 87 -15.28 32.59 -7.68
CA SER A 87 -14.51 32.14 -6.54
C SER A 87 -15.00 30.79 -6.01
N PRO A 88 -14.14 29.77 -5.92
CA PRO A 88 -14.60 28.42 -5.58
C PRO A 88 -15.00 28.32 -4.11
N PHE A 89 -16.13 27.65 -3.88
CA PHE A 89 -16.58 27.13 -2.59
C PHE A 89 -16.36 25.61 -2.59
N VAL A 90 -15.30 25.15 -1.91
CA VAL A 90 -14.85 23.75 -2.00
C VAL A 90 -15.40 22.92 -0.84
N VAL A 91 -16.15 21.89 -1.17
CA VAL A 91 -16.73 20.95 -0.20
C VAL A 91 -16.29 19.54 -0.56
N SER A 92 -15.77 18.80 0.43
CA SER A 92 -15.33 17.42 0.24
C SER A 92 -16.15 16.45 1.10
N HIS A 93 -16.59 15.34 0.52
CA HIS A 93 -17.33 14.30 1.22
C HIS A 93 -16.72 12.93 0.95
N ILE A 94 -16.59 12.09 1.98
CA ILE A 94 -16.09 10.72 1.84
C ILE A 94 -17.24 9.75 2.04
N ASN A 95 -17.63 9.07 0.95
CA ASN A 95 -18.60 7.99 0.97
C ASN A 95 -17.86 6.65 0.92
N THR A 96 -17.98 5.85 1.98
CA THR A 96 -17.28 4.55 2.07
C THR A 96 -17.98 3.41 1.33
N GLY A 97 -19.17 3.63 0.78
CA GLY A 97 -19.99 2.63 0.11
C GLY A 97 -20.77 1.69 1.03
N VAL A 98 -20.56 1.81 2.35
CA VAL A 98 -21.18 0.95 3.37
C VAL A 98 -21.86 1.74 4.49
N GLU A 99 -22.18 3.02 4.27
CA GLU A 99 -22.84 3.88 5.27
C GLU A 99 -24.25 3.36 5.60
N ASN A 100 -24.77 3.69 6.78
CA ASN A 100 -26.17 3.42 7.13
C ASN A 100 -27.12 4.02 6.07
N HIS A 101 -28.21 3.32 5.74
CA HIS A 101 -29.14 3.76 4.68
C HIS A 101 -29.76 5.13 4.96
N LEU A 102 -30.00 5.49 6.22
CA LEU A 102 -30.49 6.82 6.60
C LEU A 102 -29.44 7.91 6.33
N MET A 103 -28.17 7.61 6.61
CA MET A 103 -27.07 8.54 6.33
C MET A 103 -26.84 8.70 4.83
N GLU A 104 -26.96 7.63 4.04
CA GLU A 104 -26.90 7.72 2.58
C GLU A 104 -28.00 8.64 2.04
N MET A 105 -29.26 8.48 2.49
CA MET A 105 -30.36 9.35 2.09
C MET A 105 -30.14 10.81 2.53
N LEU A 106 -29.67 11.04 3.76
CA LEU A 106 -29.36 12.37 4.28
C LEU A 106 -28.24 13.05 3.46
N CYS A 107 -27.14 12.34 3.20
CA CYS A 107 -26.02 12.88 2.43
C CYS A 107 -26.46 13.25 1.01
N GLU A 108 -27.22 12.39 0.33
CA GLU A 108 -27.73 12.67 -1.02
C GLU A 108 -28.71 13.85 -1.04
N GLU A 109 -29.61 13.94 -0.07
CA GLU A 109 -30.51 15.09 0.05
C GLU A 109 -29.73 16.38 0.30
N ALA A 110 -28.83 16.39 1.28
CA ALA A 110 -28.05 17.57 1.62
C ALA A 110 -27.14 18.04 0.46
N MET A 111 -26.49 17.11 -0.25
CA MET A 111 -25.69 17.44 -1.43
C MET A 111 -26.56 18.00 -2.57
N SER A 112 -27.77 17.45 -2.77
CA SER A 112 -28.72 17.97 -3.77
C SER A 112 -29.17 19.38 -3.43
N SER A 113 -29.55 19.63 -2.17
CA SER A 113 -29.97 20.95 -1.69
C SER A 113 -28.84 21.97 -1.77
N LEU A 114 -27.61 21.58 -1.40
CA LEU A 114 -26.43 22.44 -1.51
C LEU A 114 -26.15 22.86 -2.96
N ARG A 115 -26.21 21.94 -3.92
CA ARG A 115 -26.06 22.26 -5.35
C ARG A 115 -27.12 23.25 -5.82
N ALA A 116 -28.38 23.03 -5.43
CA ALA A 116 -29.49 23.90 -5.82
C ALA A 116 -29.33 25.30 -5.22
N PHE A 117 -29.02 25.39 -3.93
CA PHE A 117 -28.78 26.65 -3.22
C PHE A 117 -27.62 27.44 -3.83
N CYS A 118 -26.45 26.81 -4.02
CA CYS A 118 -25.29 27.47 -4.61
C CYS A 118 -25.59 27.99 -6.02
N LYS A 119 -26.32 27.23 -6.84
CA LYS A 119 -26.75 27.68 -8.17
C LYS A 119 -27.67 28.91 -8.09
N GLN A 120 -28.60 28.95 -7.14
CA GLN A 120 -29.53 30.07 -6.95
C GLN A 120 -28.80 31.33 -6.47
N GLN A 121 -27.80 31.17 -5.59
CA GLN A 121 -27.02 32.28 -5.02
C GLN A 121 -25.80 32.69 -5.89
N GLY A 122 -25.60 32.07 -7.06
CA GLY A 122 -24.45 32.37 -7.91
C GLY A 122 -23.09 31.96 -7.33
N ILE A 123 -23.05 30.95 -6.46
CA ILE A 123 -21.82 30.41 -5.84
C ILE A 123 -21.23 29.33 -6.73
N HIS A 124 -19.93 29.44 -7.06
CA HIS A 124 -19.18 28.38 -7.73
C HIS A 124 -18.83 27.24 -6.77
N LEU A 125 -19.75 26.26 -6.65
CA LEU A 125 -19.57 25.09 -5.80
C LEU A 125 -18.67 24.02 -6.46
N GLU A 126 -17.56 23.69 -5.80
CA GLU A 126 -16.75 22.50 -6.09
C GLU A 126 -17.02 21.39 -5.05
N LEU A 127 -18.09 20.62 -5.27
CA LEU A 127 -18.42 19.48 -4.42
C LEU A 127 -17.70 18.21 -4.91
N LYS A 128 -16.68 17.77 -4.17
CA LYS A 128 -15.89 16.58 -4.47
C LYS A 128 -16.29 15.41 -3.57
N VAL A 129 -16.67 14.27 -4.16
CA VAL A 129 -17.02 13.05 -3.42
C VAL A 129 -15.94 11.98 -3.61
N GLY A 130 -15.23 11.65 -2.54
CA GLY A 130 -14.23 10.58 -2.53
C GLY A 130 -14.87 9.24 -2.21
N ARG A 131 -14.60 8.22 -3.05
CA ARG A 131 -14.99 6.82 -2.81
C ARG A 131 -13.78 5.89 -2.83
N PRO A 132 -13.75 4.83 -1.99
CA PRO A 132 -12.68 3.85 -2.05
C PRO A 132 -12.55 3.25 -3.45
N LEU A 133 -11.31 2.92 -3.84
CA LEU A 133 -11.06 2.11 -5.03
C LEU A 133 -11.65 0.71 -4.85
N LEU A 134 -11.89 -0.02 -5.94
CA LEU A 134 -12.48 -1.35 -5.91
C LEU A 134 -11.80 -2.29 -4.91
N SER A 135 -10.46 -2.38 -4.95
CA SER A 135 -9.65 -3.20 -4.02
C SER A 135 -9.69 -2.73 -2.57
N LYS A 136 -10.14 -1.49 -2.31
CA LYS A 136 -10.26 -0.86 -1.00
C LYS A 136 -11.70 -0.79 -0.50
N ASN A 137 -12.67 -1.33 -1.23
CA ASN A 137 -14.03 -1.52 -0.73
C ASN A 137 -14.07 -2.55 0.39
N TRP A 138 -15.09 -2.48 1.24
CA TRP A 138 -15.20 -3.36 2.41
C TRP A 138 -15.16 -4.84 2.00
N SER A 139 -16.00 -5.26 1.06
CA SER A 139 -16.09 -6.66 0.61
C SER A 139 -14.79 -7.13 -0.03
N SER A 140 -14.19 -6.30 -0.88
CA SER A 140 -12.88 -6.57 -1.50
C SER A 140 -11.77 -6.76 -0.47
N LEU A 141 -11.74 -6.00 0.62
CA LEU A 141 -10.70 -6.10 1.65
C LEU A 141 -10.86 -7.36 2.51
N PHE A 142 -12.08 -7.60 2.99
CA PHE A 142 -12.32 -8.59 4.05
C PHE A 142 -12.74 -9.96 3.51
N LEU A 143 -13.38 -10.03 2.33
CA LEU A 143 -13.76 -11.30 1.70
C LEU A 143 -12.69 -11.84 0.75
N SER A 144 -11.68 -11.05 0.37
CA SER A 144 -10.51 -11.55 -0.39
C SER A 144 -9.59 -12.45 0.42
N GLY A 145 -9.76 -12.47 1.75
CA GLY A 145 -8.84 -13.14 2.67
C GLY A 145 -7.52 -12.40 2.89
N ILE A 146 -7.35 -11.17 2.37
CA ILE A 146 -6.14 -10.36 2.59
C ILE A 146 -6.14 -9.75 4.00
N LYS A 147 -7.28 -9.16 4.42
CA LYS A 147 -7.45 -8.47 5.70
C LYS A 147 -8.32 -9.25 6.68
N ILE A 148 -8.10 -9.01 7.97
CA ILE A 148 -8.96 -9.52 9.04
C ILE A 148 -10.06 -8.49 9.32
N ILE A 149 -11.30 -8.97 9.50
CA ILE A 149 -12.44 -8.14 9.90
C ILE A 149 -12.06 -7.25 11.09
N SER A 150 -12.36 -5.96 10.96
CA SER A 150 -11.99 -4.93 11.93
C SER A 150 -12.90 -4.98 13.17
N SER A 151 -12.71 -5.99 14.03
CA SER A 151 -13.43 -6.13 15.31
C SER A 151 -12.87 -5.22 16.42
N ALA A 152 -13.50 -5.18 17.59
CA ALA A 152 -13.00 -4.44 18.77
C ALA A 152 -11.54 -4.80 19.16
N ARG A 153 -11.12 -6.05 18.91
CA ARG A 153 -9.79 -6.58 19.24
C ARG A 153 -8.78 -6.43 18.10
N ALA A 154 -9.24 -6.18 16.87
CA ALA A 154 -8.40 -5.97 15.70
C ALA A 154 -8.12 -4.48 15.42
N ASN A 155 -7.18 -4.22 14.52
CA ASN A 155 -6.88 -2.87 14.05
C ASN A 155 -8.08 -2.20 13.37
N ASN A 156 -8.02 -0.88 13.22
CA ASN A 156 -9.06 -0.08 12.58
C ASN A 156 -8.82 0.03 11.06
N ASP A 157 -8.49 -1.08 10.39
CA ASP A 157 -8.07 -1.09 9.00
C ASP A 157 -9.14 -0.49 8.07
N CYS A 158 -10.43 -0.77 8.31
CA CYS A 158 -11.50 -0.16 7.50
C CYS A 158 -11.54 1.37 7.63
N ALA A 159 -11.29 1.94 8.81
CA ALA A 159 -11.29 3.39 9.01
C ALA A 159 -10.05 4.05 8.38
N GLU A 160 -8.88 3.42 8.49
CA GLU A 160 -7.67 3.91 7.84
C GLU A 160 -7.82 3.87 6.32
N ILE A 161 -8.17 2.71 5.76
CA ILE A 161 -8.15 2.48 4.31
C ILE A 161 -9.33 3.17 3.60
N MET A 162 -10.55 3.06 4.14
CA MET A 162 -11.76 3.53 3.44
C MET A 162 -12.06 5.00 3.69
N LYS A 163 -11.69 5.53 4.87
CA LYS A 163 -11.95 6.93 5.25
C LYS A 163 -10.69 7.78 5.11
N ILE A 164 -9.62 7.46 5.85
CA ILE A 164 -8.44 8.34 5.97
C ILE A 164 -7.61 8.35 4.68
N ASP A 165 -7.23 7.20 4.13
CA ASP A 165 -6.44 7.14 2.90
C ASP A 165 -7.19 7.71 1.70
N ASN A 166 -8.52 7.52 1.66
CA ASN A 166 -9.37 8.07 0.63
C ASN A 166 -9.49 9.60 0.76
N ALA A 167 -9.61 10.13 2.00
CA ALA A 167 -9.55 11.56 2.28
C ALA A 167 -8.21 12.16 1.84
N ARG A 168 -7.08 11.59 2.28
CA ARG A 168 -5.73 12.04 1.88
C ARG A 168 -5.50 12.03 0.37
N ARG A 169 -6.11 11.08 -0.35
CA ARG A 169 -6.03 11.05 -1.83
C ARG A 169 -6.80 12.23 -2.43
N LEU A 170 -7.99 12.49 -1.93
CA LEU A 170 -8.81 13.61 -2.39
C LEU A 170 -8.19 14.96 -2.02
N GLU A 171 -7.72 15.11 -0.79
CA GLU A 171 -7.01 16.29 -0.28
C GLU A 171 -5.77 16.60 -1.14
N ARG A 172 -4.91 15.62 -1.42
CA ARG A 172 -3.76 15.82 -2.33
C ARG A 172 -4.17 16.27 -3.73
N SER A 173 -5.29 15.78 -4.25
CA SER A 173 -5.82 16.24 -5.54
C SER A 173 -6.26 17.71 -5.48
N ILE A 174 -6.84 18.14 -4.37
CA ILE A 174 -7.29 19.52 -4.16
C ILE A 174 -6.08 20.44 -3.90
N GLU A 175 -5.13 20.03 -3.06
CA GLU A 175 -3.88 20.76 -2.83
C GLU A 175 -3.09 20.97 -4.13
N SER A 176 -3.02 19.95 -4.98
CA SER A 176 -2.38 20.07 -6.30
C SER A 176 -3.12 21.04 -7.22
N GLN A 177 -4.46 21.10 -7.16
CA GLN A 177 -5.28 22.03 -7.95
C GLN A 177 -5.03 23.48 -7.51
N TYR A 178 -4.80 23.71 -6.22
CA TYR A 178 -4.66 25.05 -5.61
C TYR A 178 -3.24 25.38 -5.12
N GLN A 179 -2.21 24.73 -5.67
CA GLN A 179 -0.79 25.01 -5.40
C GLN A 179 -0.43 25.02 -3.90
N GLY A 180 -1.04 24.13 -3.12
CA GLY A 180 -0.79 24.01 -1.67
C GLY A 180 -1.40 25.10 -0.79
N LYS A 181 -2.13 26.08 -1.36
CA LYS A 181 -2.80 27.17 -0.60
C LYS A 181 -4.18 26.73 -0.08
N VAL A 182 -4.21 25.64 0.69
CA VAL A 182 -5.45 25.02 1.16
C VAL A 182 -5.48 24.92 2.69
N VAL A 183 -6.65 25.15 3.29
CA VAL A 183 -6.94 24.87 4.70
C VAL A 183 -8.17 23.97 4.80
N THR A 184 -8.04 22.81 5.43
CA THR A 184 -9.15 21.86 5.61
C THR A 184 -9.91 22.17 6.91
N LEU A 185 -11.22 22.38 6.81
CA LEU A 185 -12.12 22.62 7.95
C LEU A 185 -12.71 21.30 8.43
N LEU A 186 -12.60 21.01 9.74
CA LEU A 186 -13.13 19.79 10.38
C LEU A 186 -14.11 20.10 11.52
N GLY A 187 -15.16 19.29 11.64
CA GLY A 187 -16.12 19.35 12.76
C GLY A 187 -15.65 18.68 14.05
N SER A 188 -14.38 18.80 14.42
CA SER A 188 -13.84 18.18 15.65
C SER A 188 -14.09 19.07 16.87
N ARG A 189 -14.56 18.49 17.99
CA ARG A 189 -14.85 19.21 19.25
C ARG A 189 -14.13 18.64 20.46
N MET A 190 -13.82 19.47 21.45
CA MET A 190 -13.20 19.03 22.70
C MET A 190 -14.15 18.18 23.57
N SER A 191 -15.43 18.54 23.57
CA SER A 191 -16.46 17.91 24.39
C SER A 191 -17.00 16.59 23.82
N GLU A 192 -16.53 16.14 22.64
CA GLU A 192 -17.11 15.00 21.93
C GLU A 192 -16.77 13.64 22.58
N SER A 193 -15.53 13.45 23.01
CA SER A 193 -15.12 12.29 23.81
C SER A 193 -13.75 12.48 24.44
N VAL A 194 -13.52 11.85 25.58
CA VAL A 194 -12.20 11.81 26.27
C VAL A 194 -11.07 11.39 25.33
N ARG A 195 -11.35 10.48 24.38
CA ARG A 195 -10.35 10.02 23.40
C ARG A 195 -10.05 11.07 22.33
N ARG A 196 -11.06 11.83 21.86
CA ARG A 196 -10.84 12.89 20.86
C ARG A 196 -10.14 14.09 21.47
N GLU A 197 -10.51 14.50 22.67
CA GLU A 197 -9.80 15.54 23.45
C GLU A 197 -8.30 15.19 23.59
N ALA A 198 -7.99 13.98 24.05
CA ALA A 198 -6.59 13.53 24.20
C ALA A 198 -5.82 13.43 22.86
N ASN A 199 -6.52 13.19 21.75
CA ASN A 199 -5.90 13.16 20.42
C ASN A 199 -5.63 14.56 19.88
N MET A 200 -6.56 15.49 20.06
CA MET A 200 -6.37 16.89 19.65
C MET A 200 -5.22 17.53 20.43
N ARG A 201 -5.19 17.35 21.76
CA ARG A 201 -4.05 17.76 22.61
C ARG A 201 -2.72 17.18 22.18
N ARG A 202 -2.70 15.91 21.74
CA ARG A 202 -1.47 15.27 21.25
C ARG A 202 -1.01 15.84 19.91
N ARG A 203 -1.94 16.24 19.04
CA ARG A 203 -1.64 16.83 17.74
C ARG A 203 -1.38 18.34 17.82
N GLY A 204 -1.60 18.96 18.98
CA GLY A 204 -1.50 20.40 19.17
C GLY A 204 -2.62 21.20 18.50
N THR A 205 -3.62 20.53 17.91
CA THR A 205 -4.74 21.18 17.21
C THR A 205 -5.75 21.82 18.17
N ASP A 206 -5.61 21.60 19.48
CA ASP A 206 -6.44 22.18 20.52
C ASP A 206 -6.16 23.67 20.79
N LYS A 207 -5.08 24.21 20.22
CA LYS A 207 -4.63 25.59 20.43
C LYS A 207 -4.49 26.40 19.14
N VAL A 208 -4.73 25.78 17.99
CA VAL A 208 -4.51 26.39 16.67
C VAL A 208 -5.61 27.40 16.41
N THR A 209 -5.24 28.67 16.30
CA THR A 209 -6.13 29.75 15.86
C THR A 209 -6.05 29.96 14.34
N ALA A 210 -7.00 30.70 13.77
CA ALA A 210 -6.95 31.09 12.36
C ALA A 210 -5.66 31.88 12.03
N LEU A 211 -5.22 32.76 12.94
CA LEU A 211 -4.01 33.57 12.78
C LEU A 211 -2.73 32.72 12.84
N ASP A 212 -2.70 31.67 13.64
CA ASP A 212 -1.55 30.73 13.68
C ASP A 212 -1.37 30.01 12.35
N LEU A 213 -2.46 29.69 11.65
CA LEU A 213 -2.41 29.03 10.33
C LEU A 213 -1.96 29.98 9.21
N ILE A 214 -2.27 31.27 9.33
CA ILE A 214 -1.80 32.31 8.38
C ILE A 214 -0.32 32.63 8.59
N SER A 215 0.11 32.73 9.85
CA SER A 215 1.50 33.10 10.21
C SER A 215 2.49 31.93 10.18
N GLY A 216 2.01 30.68 10.14
CA GLY A 216 2.84 29.48 10.14
C GLY A 216 3.67 29.30 8.85
N THR A 217 4.99 29.16 9.01
CA THR A 217 5.98 28.93 7.93
C THR A 217 6.15 27.46 7.52
N SER A 218 5.49 26.50 8.17
CA SER A 218 5.66 25.07 7.84
C SER A 218 4.71 24.61 6.75
N GLU A 219 5.22 23.83 5.78
CA GLU A 219 4.46 23.04 4.80
C GLU A 219 3.61 21.90 5.43
N ALA A 220 3.36 21.93 6.74
CA ALA A 220 2.57 20.92 7.43
C ALA A 220 1.07 21.05 7.08
N GLU A 221 0.37 19.92 7.11
CA GLU A 221 -1.07 19.75 6.85
C GLU A 221 -1.91 20.80 7.60
N ARG A 222 -2.47 21.78 6.86
CA ARG A 222 -3.23 22.91 7.43
C ARG A 222 -4.66 22.51 7.70
N VAL A 223 -4.94 22.15 8.95
CA VAL A 223 -6.25 21.70 9.42
C VAL A 223 -6.78 22.65 10.49
N PHE A 224 -8.02 23.11 10.33
CA PHE A 224 -8.70 24.00 11.28
C PHE A 224 -10.00 23.38 11.79
N ALA A 225 -10.33 23.60 13.07
CA ALA A 225 -11.53 23.08 13.72
C ALA A 225 -12.41 24.24 14.24
N PRO A 226 -13.29 24.83 13.40
CA PRO A 226 -13.99 26.08 13.72
C PRO A 226 -14.94 25.97 14.93
N ILE A 227 -15.43 24.76 15.22
CA ILE A 227 -16.43 24.51 16.27
C ILE A 227 -15.82 23.86 17.51
N MET A 228 -14.50 23.92 17.67
CA MET A 228 -13.75 23.18 18.70
C MET A 228 -14.28 23.36 20.13
N SER A 229 -14.72 24.58 20.47
CA SER A 229 -15.24 24.99 21.78
C SER A 229 -16.71 24.66 22.01
N MET A 230 -17.46 24.26 20.97
CA MET A 230 -18.90 24.03 21.06
C MET A 230 -19.25 22.73 21.83
N THR A 231 -20.35 22.78 22.56
CA THR A 231 -20.98 21.65 23.24
C THR A 231 -21.93 20.88 22.31
N ASP A 232 -22.54 19.79 22.79
CA ASP A 232 -23.56 19.08 21.99
C ASP A 232 -24.83 19.93 21.82
N ASP A 233 -25.20 20.67 22.86
CA ASP A 233 -26.38 21.52 22.88
C ASP A 233 -26.20 22.72 21.95
N ASP A 234 -25.02 23.34 21.93
CA ASP A 234 -24.67 24.41 20.97
C ASP A 234 -24.91 23.95 19.52
N VAL A 235 -24.41 22.76 19.17
CA VAL A 235 -24.54 22.20 17.81
C VAL A 235 -26.00 21.95 17.44
N TRP A 236 -26.80 21.37 18.35
CA TRP A 236 -28.21 21.12 18.07
C TRP A 236 -29.05 22.39 18.01
N ASN A 237 -28.78 23.37 18.87
CA ASN A 237 -29.42 24.69 18.82
C ASN A 237 -29.18 25.33 17.44
N LEU A 238 -27.94 25.33 16.97
CA LEU A 238 -27.59 25.90 15.66
C LEU A 238 -28.28 25.17 14.50
N ILE A 239 -28.30 23.84 14.50
CA ILE A 239 -29.00 23.05 13.46
C ILE A 239 -30.50 23.35 13.43
N ARG A 240 -31.12 23.50 14.61
CA ARG A 240 -32.56 23.72 14.73
C ARG A 240 -32.99 25.15 14.39
N MET A 241 -32.09 26.13 14.55
CA MET A 241 -32.32 27.53 14.21
C MET A 241 -31.95 27.88 12.75
N ALA A 242 -31.34 26.96 12.00
CA ALA A 242 -30.86 27.24 10.64
C ALA A 242 -31.91 27.02 9.54
N GLY A 243 -31.93 27.94 8.57
CA GLY A 243 -32.81 27.91 7.40
C GLY A 243 -34.00 28.87 7.47
N ASP A 244 -34.73 28.96 6.35
CA ASP A 244 -35.84 29.91 6.18
C ASP A 244 -37.08 29.53 7.00
N THR A 245 -37.21 28.25 7.33
CA THR A 245 -38.34 27.67 8.11
C THR A 245 -37.79 26.83 9.27
N PRO A 246 -37.03 27.45 10.19
CA PRO A 246 -36.28 26.70 11.20
C PRO A 246 -37.21 25.92 12.13
N ILE A 247 -36.69 24.82 12.69
CA ILE A 247 -37.42 23.97 13.64
C ILE A 247 -37.75 24.75 14.90
N VAL A 248 -36.81 25.60 15.32
CA VAL A 248 -36.96 26.51 16.46
C VAL A 248 -36.81 27.93 15.95
N GLN A 249 -37.88 28.71 16.08
CA GLN A 249 -37.85 30.14 15.80
C GLN A 249 -37.02 30.85 16.88
N SER A 250 -36.14 31.75 16.46
CA SER A 250 -35.32 32.58 17.34
C SER A 250 -35.14 33.97 16.73
N GLY A 251 -34.60 34.92 17.51
CA GLY A 251 -34.23 36.25 17.00
C GLY A 251 -32.98 36.26 16.11
N PHE A 252 -32.35 35.10 15.86
CA PHE A 252 -31.10 34.96 15.13
C PHE A 252 -31.34 34.28 13.78
N SER A 253 -30.68 34.75 12.72
CA SER A 253 -30.78 34.16 11.39
C SER A 253 -29.49 33.46 10.99
N ILE A 254 -29.59 32.20 10.56
CA ILE A 254 -28.48 31.41 10.04
C ILE A 254 -28.84 30.98 8.61
N ILE A 255 -28.12 31.51 7.63
CA ILE A 255 -28.32 31.13 6.22
C ILE A 255 -27.98 29.65 6.05
N SER A 256 -28.84 28.92 5.34
CA SER A 256 -28.72 27.48 5.16
C SER A 256 -29.09 27.09 3.74
N PHE A 257 -28.46 26.02 3.26
CA PHE A 257 -28.77 25.42 1.96
C PHE A 257 -30.04 24.55 1.97
N GLN A 258 -30.67 24.39 3.14
CA GLN A 258 -31.97 23.74 3.32
C GLN A 258 -32.89 24.65 4.14
N ALA A 259 -34.19 24.59 3.86
CA ALA A 259 -35.20 25.37 4.58
C ALA A 259 -35.25 25.05 6.08
N ASN A 260 -34.87 23.81 6.45
CA ASN A 260 -34.59 23.36 7.81
C ASN A 260 -33.78 22.05 7.77
N HIS A 261 -33.31 21.60 8.94
CA HIS A 261 -32.53 20.37 9.08
C HIS A 261 -33.29 19.24 9.82
N ARG A 262 -34.62 19.15 9.66
CA ARG A 262 -35.48 18.16 10.36
C ARG A 262 -35.04 16.72 10.17
N LEU A 263 -34.59 16.35 8.97
CA LEU A 263 -34.14 14.99 8.66
C LEU A 263 -32.99 14.54 9.58
N ILE A 264 -32.05 15.42 9.91
CA ILE A 264 -30.95 15.11 10.83
C ILE A 264 -31.51 14.82 12.22
N ASP A 265 -32.43 15.64 12.72
CA ASP A 265 -33.05 15.45 14.04
C ASP A 265 -33.82 14.11 14.12
N ILE A 266 -34.60 13.79 13.08
CA ILE A 266 -35.32 12.51 12.94
C ILE A 266 -34.36 11.32 12.99
N ILE A 267 -33.29 11.33 12.19
CA ILE A 267 -32.33 10.21 12.11
C ILE A 267 -31.66 9.93 13.46
N TYR A 268 -31.24 10.97 14.18
CA TYR A 268 -30.60 10.82 15.49
C TYR A 268 -31.59 10.38 16.57
N ARG A 269 -32.86 10.79 16.49
CA ARG A 269 -33.95 10.33 17.36
C ARG A 269 -34.29 8.86 17.13
N ASP A 270 -34.38 8.43 15.87
CA ASP A 270 -34.65 7.03 15.47
C ASP A 270 -33.50 6.06 15.80
N SER A 271 -32.32 6.60 16.10
CA SER A 271 -31.12 5.81 16.40
C SER A 271 -30.84 5.66 17.91
N LYS A 272 -31.68 6.27 18.76
CA LYS A 272 -31.72 6.11 20.23
C LYS A 272 -32.97 5.30 20.61
N ASP A 273 -32.94 4.69 21.79
CA ASP A 273 -34.04 3.92 22.41
C ASP A 273 -35.24 4.83 22.77
N GLY A 274 -35.86 5.44 21.77
CA GLY A 274 -37.04 6.33 21.87
C GLY A 274 -36.85 7.64 22.66
N ALA A 275 -35.75 7.80 23.40
CA ALA A 275 -35.54 8.96 24.28
C ALA A 275 -34.65 10.03 23.62
N CYS A 276 -35.29 10.93 22.89
CA CYS A 276 -34.94 12.35 22.98
C CYS A 276 -36.23 13.14 23.15
N GLN A 277 -36.92 12.87 24.27
CA GLN A 277 -37.84 13.85 24.81
C GLN A 277 -36.99 14.81 25.63
N TYR A 278 -37.19 16.08 25.36
CA TYR A 278 -36.77 17.23 26.14
C TYR A 278 -37.29 17.11 27.58
N SER A 279 -36.75 16.18 28.37
CA SER A 279 -37.19 15.92 29.73
C SER A 279 -36.27 16.67 30.69
N ALA A 280 -36.70 17.87 31.03
CA ALA A 280 -36.43 18.53 32.30
C ALA A 280 -36.98 17.73 33.51
N LYS A 281 -36.73 16.42 33.56
CA LYS A 281 -36.96 15.57 34.73
C LYS A 281 -35.62 14.95 35.14
N LYS A 282 -34.86 15.72 35.93
CA LYS A 282 -33.91 15.13 36.88
C LYS A 282 -34.73 14.29 37.86
N VAL A 283 -34.51 12.98 37.90
CA VAL A 283 -34.94 12.19 39.06
C VAL A 283 -34.15 12.72 40.26
N LYS A 284 -34.84 13.35 41.21
CA LYS A 284 -34.23 13.83 42.47
C LYS A 284 -33.63 12.63 43.20
N GLY A 285 -32.31 12.63 43.41
CA GLY A 285 -31.64 11.71 44.34
C GLY A 285 -30.45 10.90 43.81
N THR A 286 -30.20 10.84 42.50
CA THR A 286 -29.02 10.14 41.96
C THR A 286 -27.85 11.11 41.77
N LYS A 287 -26.68 10.81 42.36
CA LYS A 287 -25.40 11.52 42.11
C LYS A 287 -24.82 11.27 40.71
N GLU A 288 -25.55 10.56 39.85
CA GLU A 288 -25.22 10.46 38.45
C GLU A 288 -25.46 11.82 37.79
N ARG A 289 -24.46 12.32 37.06
CA ARG A 289 -24.66 13.47 36.16
C ARG A 289 -25.91 13.16 35.32
N ALA A 290 -26.80 14.15 35.17
CA ALA A 290 -27.95 14.06 34.27
C ALA A 290 -27.47 13.35 33.01
N GLY A 291 -28.07 12.19 32.71
CA GLY A 291 -27.57 11.26 31.71
C GLY A 291 -27.40 12.00 30.40
N GLY A 292 -26.18 12.48 30.14
CA GLY A 292 -25.82 13.00 28.85
C GLY A 292 -26.11 11.91 27.83
N CYS A 293 -26.22 12.31 26.58
CA CYS A 293 -26.32 11.45 25.41
C CYS A 293 -25.17 10.40 25.24
N GLY A 294 -24.47 10.01 26.32
CA GLY A 294 -23.34 9.10 26.40
C GLY A 294 -23.60 7.66 25.97
N GLY A 295 -24.86 7.27 25.77
CA GLY A 295 -25.21 6.21 24.83
C GLY A 295 -25.30 6.80 23.42
N SER A 296 -24.17 7.20 22.82
CA SER A 296 -24.21 7.91 21.54
C SER A 296 -24.87 7.01 20.49
N ALA A 297 -26.08 7.37 20.03
CA ALA A 297 -26.64 6.86 18.79
C ALA A 297 -25.63 7.14 17.68
N ARG A 298 -25.10 6.08 17.08
CA ARG A 298 -24.09 6.17 16.02
C ARG A 298 -24.66 5.50 14.79
N THR A 299 -25.07 6.31 13.84
CA THR A 299 -25.44 5.88 12.48
C THR A 299 -24.19 5.55 11.66
N GLY A 300 -23.43 4.56 12.13
CA GLY A 300 -22.21 4.09 11.46
C GLY A 300 -22.49 3.19 10.26
N CYS A 301 -21.45 2.69 9.61
CA CYS A 301 -21.57 1.76 8.49
C CYS A 301 -22.31 0.46 8.85
N TYR A 302 -23.15 -0.06 7.94
CA TYR A 302 -23.95 -1.27 8.18
C TYR A 302 -23.14 -2.57 8.26
N THR A 303 -21.83 -2.55 7.96
CA THR A 303 -20.90 -3.68 8.12
C THR A 303 -20.03 -3.58 9.38
N CYS A 304 -20.29 -2.61 10.27
CA CYS A 304 -19.41 -2.31 11.40
C CYS A 304 -19.32 -3.47 12.41
N ALA A 305 -18.14 -4.07 12.56
CA ALA A 305 -17.86 -5.08 13.58
C ALA A 305 -17.11 -4.52 14.81
N LYS A 306 -17.00 -3.19 14.97
CA LYS A 306 -16.27 -2.60 16.11
C LYS A 306 -17.03 -2.69 17.43
N GLY A 307 -18.35 -2.56 17.40
CA GLY A 307 -19.23 -2.96 18.51
C GLY A 307 -19.56 -4.45 18.39
N ILE A 308 -19.83 -5.13 19.51
CA ILE A 308 -20.35 -6.50 19.45
C ILE A 308 -21.73 -6.48 18.78
N THR A 309 -22.62 -5.61 19.23
CA THR A 309 -23.90 -5.32 18.58
C THR A 309 -23.89 -3.94 17.92
N ASP A 310 -24.72 -3.77 16.91
CA ASP A 310 -25.05 -2.45 16.35
C ASP A 310 -26.36 -1.97 16.98
N LYS A 311 -26.25 -1.31 18.14
CA LYS A 311 -27.41 -0.84 18.91
C LYS A 311 -28.32 0.08 18.08
N SER A 312 -27.75 0.98 17.29
CA SER A 312 -28.54 1.90 16.46
C SER A 312 -29.24 1.16 15.32
N GLY A 313 -28.56 0.20 14.68
CA GLY A 313 -29.19 -0.68 13.70
C GLY A 313 -30.32 -1.54 14.30
N GLU A 314 -30.11 -2.12 15.49
CA GLU A 314 -31.10 -2.92 16.22
C GLU A 314 -32.36 -2.12 16.58
N GLU A 315 -32.21 -0.86 17.03
CA GLU A 315 -33.35 0.02 17.28
C GLU A 315 -34.08 0.42 16.00
N GLN A 316 -33.34 0.75 14.93
CA GLN A 316 -33.93 1.12 13.65
C GLN A 316 -34.80 -0.01 13.09
N VAL A 317 -34.31 -1.25 13.04
CA VAL A 317 -35.05 -2.37 12.42
C VAL A 317 -36.30 -2.78 13.21
N LYS A 318 -36.54 -2.24 14.41
CA LYS A 318 -37.85 -2.40 15.08
C LYS A 318 -38.96 -1.67 14.34
N LYS A 319 -38.64 -0.61 13.57
CA LYS A 319 -39.59 0.13 12.73
C LYS A 319 -39.67 -0.49 11.33
N PRO A 320 -40.87 -0.81 10.81
CA PRO A 320 -41.04 -1.37 9.47
C PRO A 320 -40.33 -0.58 8.37
N ARG A 321 -40.32 0.76 8.44
CA ARG A 321 -39.63 1.63 7.46
C ARG A 321 -38.14 1.38 7.32
N HIS A 322 -37.46 0.92 8.37
CA HIS A 322 -36.03 0.60 8.31
C HIS A 322 -35.82 -0.90 8.15
N ALA A 323 -36.65 -1.74 8.78
CA ALA A 323 -36.61 -3.19 8.64
C ALA A 323 -36.66 -3.62 7.17
N ALA A 324 -37.50 -2.95 6.37
CA ALA A 324 -37.65 -3.22 4.94
C ALA A 324 -36.37 -2.98 4.13
N ILE A 325 -35.44 -2.13 4.60
CA ILE A 325 -34.21 -1.77 3.89
C ILE A 325 -32.99 -2.48 4.51
N SER A 326 -32.76 -2.31 5.81
CA SER A 326 -31.52 -2.75 6.46
C SER A 326 -31.64 -4.03 7.29
N GLY A 327 -32.86 -4.58 7.47
CA GLY A 327 -33.11 -5.73 8.34
C GLY A 327 -32.27 -6.97 8.00
N ASN A 328 -32.23 -7.34 6.72
CA ASN A 328 -31.41 -8.47 6.26
C ASN A 328 -29.91 -8.17 6.39
N MET A 329 -29.48 -6.95 6.11
CA MET A 329 -28.08 -6.56 6.27
C MET A 329 -27.63 -6.60 7.73
N LEU A 330 -28.50 -6.25 8.69
CA LEU A 330 -28.20 -6.35 10.12
C LEU A 330 -27.94 -7.82 10.53
N LYS A 331 -28.75 -8.76 10.03
CA LYS A 331 -28.54 -10.21 10.23
C LYS A 331 -27.18 -10.66 9.68
N VAL A 332 -26.84 -10.24 8.46
CA VAL A 332 -25.53 -10.53 7.85
C VAL A 332 -24.40 -9.92 8.68
N ARG A 333 -24.53 -8.68 9.15
CA ARG A 333 -23.56 -8.01 10.01
C ARG A 333 -23.35 -8.73 11.34
N ASN A 334 -24.42 -9.23 11.95
CA ASN A 334 -24.33 -10.01 13.18
C ASN A 334 -23.60 -11.33 12.96
N TYR A 335 -23.83 -11.99 11.82
CA TYR A 335 -23.07 -13.16 11.42
C TYR A 335 -21.58 -12.85 11.16
N ILE A 336 -21.26 -11.74 10.49
CA ILE A 336 -19.87 -11.26 10.30
C ILE A 336 -19.18 -11.13 11.66
N MET A 337 -19.82 -10.49 12.64
CA MET A 337 -19.25 -10.32 13.98
C MET A 337 -19.10 -11.67 14.70
N TYR A 338 -20.12 -12.54 14.60
CA TYR A 338 -20.14 -13.86 15.20
C TYR A 338 -18.98 -14.74 14.70
N VAL A 339 -18.71 -14.74 13.39
CA VAL A 339 -17.61 -15.54 12.82
C VAL A 339 -16.24 -14.90 12.99
N ALA A 340 -16.15 -13.57 13.02
CA ALA A 340 -14.87 -12.86 13.10
C ALA A 340 -14.12 -13.08 14.42
N GLN A 341 -14.86 -13.37 15.50
CA GLN A 341 -14.33 -13.45 16.87
C GLN A 341 -13.89 -14.85 17.30
N ASP A 342 -14.35 -15.90 16.62
CA ASP A 342 -14.06 -17.29 16.95
C ASP A 342 -12.96 -17.84 16.03
N ILE A 343 -11.96 -18.51 16.62
CA ILE A 343 -10.83 -19.08 15.88
C ILE A 343 -11.23 -20.24 14.97
N LYS A 344 -12.33 -20.95 15.30
CA LYS A 344 -12.79 -22.10 14.51
C LYS A 344 -13.22 -21.74 13.09
N TYR A 345 -13.57 -20.48 12.85
CA TYR A 345 -13.94 -19.97 11.52
C TYR A 345 -12.75 -19.45 10.74
N ARG A 346 -11.53 -19.74 11.17
CA ARG A 346 -10.28 -19.29 10.52
C ARG A 346 -9.44 -20.47 10.05
N THR A 347 -8.63 -20.22 9.03
CA THR A 347 -7.75 -21.21 8.41
C THR A 347 -6.30 -20.74 8.41
N TYR A 348 -5.38 -21.70 8.53
CA TYR A 348 -3.93 -21.51 8.59
C TYR A 348 -3.31 -21.22 7.21
N GLN A 349 -3.87 -20.24 6.49
CA GLN A 349 -3.40 -19.83 5.17
C GLN A 349 -1.97 -19.30 5.23
N GLY A 350 -1.09 -19.87 4.39
CA GLY A 350 0.25 -19.32 4.18
C GLY A 350 0.17 -17.92 3.56
N LYS A 351 0.86 -16.95 4.16
CA LYS A 351 0.90 -15.56 3.63
C LYS A 351 2.30 -15.00 3.45
N ALA A 352 3.30 -15.59 4.11
CA ALA A 352 4.66 -15.07 4.11
C ALA A 352 5.69 -16.21 4.09
N ILE A 353 6.83 -15.92 3.47
CA ILE A 353 7.98 -16.81 3.38
C ILE A 353 9.14 -16.17 4.10
N ASP A 354 9.86 -16.94 4.90
CA ASP A 354 11.16 -16.55 5.36
C ASP A 354 12.21 -16.87 4.31
N HIS A 355 12.63 -15.86 3.54
CA HIS A 355 13.59 -16.03 2.44
C HIS A 355 14.98 -16.52 2.90
N THR A 356 15.28 -16.52 4.21
CA THR A 356 16.53 -17.10 4.72
C THR A 356 16.50 -18.63 4.73
N THR A 357 15.34 -19.22 5.00
CA THR A 357 15.20 -20.67 5.24
C THR A 357 14.25 -21.35 4.25
N GLY A 358 13.49 -20.57 3.46
CA GLY A 358 12.39 -21.06 2.64
C GLY A 358 11.14 -21.42 3.44
N ALA A 359 11.13 -21.24 4.78
CA ALA A 359 10.02 -21.64 5.62
C ALA A 359 8.78 -20.78 5.40
N VAL A 360 7.60 -21.41 5.41
CA VAL A 360 6.30 -20.77 5.22
C VAL A 360 5.64 -20.52 6.56
N ALA A 361 5.22 -19.28 6.80
CA ALA A 361 4.46 -18.93 8.00
C ALA A 361 2.96 -19.23 7.80
N LEU A 362 2.44 -20.15 8.60
CA LEU A 362 1.03 -20.52 8.68
C LEU A 362 0.43 -19.89 9.93
N GLN A 363 -0.62 -19.08 9.78
CA GLN A 363 -1.31 -18.45 10.90
C GLN A 363 -2.80 -18.33 10.57
N PRO A 364 -3.73 -18.48 11.54
CA PRO A 364 -5.17 -18.39 11.32
C PRO A 364 -5.67 -16.95 11.10
N ASN A 365 -5.12 -16.29 10.08
CA ASN A 365 -5.34 -14.89 9.74
C ASN A 365 -6.36 -14.69 8.61
N THR A 366 -6.96 -15.76 8.12
CA THR A 366 -7.95 -15.75 7.04
C THR A 366 -9.18 -16.52 7.51
N LEU A 367 -10.38 -16.07 7.15
CA LEU A 367 -11.58 -16.87 7.38
C LEU A 367 -11.52 -18.15 6.55
N ARG A 368 -12.12 -19.23 7.04
CA ARG A 368 -12.27 -20.47 6.27
C ARG A 368 -13.04 -20.22 4.97
N ALA A 369 -12.78 -21.04 3.96
CA ALA A 369 -13.33 -20.83 2.63
C ALA A 369 -14.87 -20.93 2.62
N ASP A 370 -15.45 -21.85 3.36
CA ASP A 370 -16.90 -22.00 3.53
C ASP A 370 -17.56 -20.75 4.15
N VAL A 371 -16.89 -20.12 5.11
CA VAL A 371 -17.36 -18.88 5.72
C VAL A 371 -17.27 -17.72 4.74
N ILE A 372 -16.17 -17.61 3.97
CA ILE A 372 -16.02 -16.61 2.91
C ILE A 372 -17.11 -16.79 1.84
N ASP A 373 -17.34 -18.03 1.38
CA ASP A 373 -18.36 -18.38 0.39
C ASP A 373 -19.75 -17.93 0.84
N LYS A 374 -20.12 -18.29 2.08
CA LYS A 374 -21.40 -17.91 2.69
C LYS A 374 -21.54 -16.39 2.83
N LEU A 375 -20.48 -15.68 3.23
CA LEU A 375 -20.52 -14.22 3.32
C LEU A 375 -20.69 -13.56 1.96
N ILE A 376 -20.01 -14.04 0.91
CA ILE A 376 -20.18 -13.57 -0.47
C ILE A 376 -21.61 -13.78 -0.94
N TRP A 377 -22.19 -14.95 -0.64
CA TRP A 377 -23.59 -15.24 -0.95
C TRP A 377 -24.53 -14.28 -0.25
N LEU A 378 -24.43 -14.17 1.08
CA LEU A 378 -25.29 -13.30 1.88
C LEU A 378 -25.19 -11.83 1.45
N MET A 379 -23.98 -11.34 1.15
CA MET A 379 -23.78 -9.96 0.68
C MET A 379 -24.29 -9.72 -0.74
N SER A 380 -24.17 -10.70 -1.62
CA SER A 380 -24.79 -10.64 -2.96
C SER A 380 -26.31 -10.64 -2.82
N GLN A 381 -26.84 -11.46 -1.91
CA GLN A 381 -28.27 -11.59 -1.66
C GLN A 381 -28.90 -10.30 -1.16
N VAL A 382 -28.33 -9.65 -0.14
CA VAL A 382 -28.86 -8.36 0.35
C VAL A 382 -28.82 -7.28 -0.72
N THR A 383 -27.80 -7.30 -1.58
CA THR A 383 -27.67 -6.37 -2.72
C THR A 383 -28.83 -6.56 -3.71
N VAL A 384 -29.07 -7.80 -4.14
CA VAL A 384 -30.16 -8.09 -5.10
C VAL A 384 -31.54 -7.88 -4.47
N ASP A 385 -31.71 -8.25 -3.19
CA ASP A 385 -32.97 -8.05 -2.47
C ASP A 385 -33.31 -6.56 -2.32
N ASP A 386 -32.33 -5.71 -2.00
CA ASP A 386 -32.53 -4.25 -1.92
C ASP A 386 -32.80 -3.63 -3.30
N GLN A 387 -32.16 -4.14 -4.36
CA GLN A 387 -32.47 -3.75 -5.74
C GLN A 387 -33.92 -4.07 -6.12
N ILE A 388 -34.41 -5.29 -5.82
CA ILE A 388 -35.79 -5.70 -6.08
C ILE A 388 -36.77 -4.83 -5.28
N ARG A 389 -36.48 -4.58 -4.00
CA ARG A 389 -37.27 -3.68 -3.14
C ARG A 389 -37.34 -2.28 -3.74
N ALA A 390 -36.21 -1.71 -4.13
CA ALA A 390 -36.12 -0.37 -4.71
C ALA A 390 -36.95 -0.25 -5.99
N GLN A 391 -36.84 -1.23 -6.89
CA GLN A 391 -37.63 -1.27 -8.14
C GLN A 391 -39.13 -1.41 -7.86
N ARG A 392 -39.51 -2.27 -6.91
CA ARG A 392 -40.91 -2.41 -6.48
C ARG A 392 -41.46 -1.09 -5.98
N PHE A 393 -40.74 -0.40 -5.11
CA PHE A 393 -41.18 0.88 -4.57
C PHE A 393 -41.24 1.98 -5.65
N SER A 394 -40.27 2.01 -6.57
CA SER A 394 -40.31 2.93 -7.71
C SER A 394 -41.54 2.72 -8.59
N ASN A 395 -41.92 1.46 -8.86
CA ASN A 395 -43.13 1.15 -9.59
C ASN A 395 -44.40 1.59 -8.84
N LEU A 396 -44.46 1.42 -7.52
CA LEU A 396 -45.58 1.88 -6.70
C LEU A 396 -45.71 3.41 -6.72
N VAL A 397 -44.59 4.13 -6.58
CA VAL A 397 -44.57 5.60 -6.66
C VAL A 397 -45.02 6.10 -8.04
N ALA A 398 -44.57 5.46 -9.12
CA ALA A 398 -44.98 5.81 -10.48
C ALA A 398 -46.48 5.60 -10.74
N GLN A 399 -47.11 4.70 -9.98
CA GLN A 399 -48.55 4.41 -10.05
C GLN A 399 -49.39 5.23 -9.04
N GLY A 400 -48.77 6.07 -8.20
CA GLY A 400 -49.46 6.76 -7.10
C GLY A 400 -49.95 5.82 -5.99
N ARG A 401 -49.32 4.64 -5.87
CA ARG A 401 -49.67 3.55 -4.94
C ARG A 401 -48.61 3.37 -3.84
N GLU A 402 -47.86 4.43 -3.51
CA GLU A 402 -46.78 4.38 -2.52
C GLU A 402 -47.22 3.92 -1.12
N MET A 403 -48.51 4.11 -0.76
CA MET A 403 -49.09 3.63 0.51
C MET A 403 -49.15 2.10 0.64
N GLU A 404 -48.92 1.36 -0.45
CA GLU A 404 -48.81 -0.10 -0.41
C GLU A 404 -47.42 -0.57 0.05
N ASP A 405 -46.40 0.30 -0.01
CA ASP A 405 -45.11 -0.02 0.56
C ASP A 405 -45.15 0.04 2.09
N ALA A 406 -44.71 -1.03 2.74
CA ALA A 406 -44.76 -1.16 4.18
C ALA A 406 -43.96 -0.05 4.89
N GLY A 407 -42.84 0.40 4.30
CA GLY A 407 -42.00 1.42 4.91
C GLY A 407 -42.57 2.83 4.74
N TYR A 408 -43.09 3.15 3.56
CA TYR A 408 -43.76 4.44 3.33
C TYR A 408 -45.03 4.56 4.18
N ARG A 409 -45.86 3.50 4.21
CA ARG A 409 -47.07 3.46 5.04
C ARG A 409 -46.74 3.65 6.51
N ASP A 410 -45.74 2.95 7.02
CA ASP A 410 -45.28 3.06 8.42
C ASP A 410 -44.95 4.51 8.78
N ILE A 411 -44.27 5.26 7.89
CA ILE A 411 -43.99 6.69 8.09
C ILE A 411 -45.29 7.49 8.20
N ILE A 412 -46.19 7.36 7.23
CA ILE A 412 -47.43 8.14 7.17
C ILE A 412 -48.37 7.84 8.35
N THR A 413 -48.36 6.61 8.85
CA THR A 413 -49.22 6.20 9.98
C THR A 413 -48.60 6.43 11.36
N ASP A 414 -47.36 6.91 11.44
CA ASP A 414 -46.64 7.08 12.70
C ASP A 414 -47.13 8.30 13.50
N THR A 415 -47.93 8.04 14.52
CA THR A 415 -48.45 9.08 15.41
C THR A 415 -47.41 9.65 16.38
N THR A 416 -46.22 9.05 16.46
CA THR A 416 -45.12 9.56 17.30
C THR A 416 -44.34 10.69 16.62
N LEU A 417 -44.50 10.86 15.30
CA LEU A 417 -43.93 11.96 14.53
C LEU A 417 -44.89 13.15 14.48
N SER A 418 -44.33 14.35 14.63
CA SER A 418 -45.05 15.59 14.28
C SER A 418 -45.42 15.59 12.79
N ASP A 419 -46.47 16.32 12.40
CA ASP A 419 -46.94 16.34 11.01
C ASP A 419 -45.83 16.78 10.03
N ASP A 420 -45.05 17.79 10.42
CA ASP A 420 -43.89 18.25 9.64
C ASP A 420 -42.77 17.21 9.55
N ASP A 421 -42.45 16.52 10.66
CA ASP A 421 -41.43 15.45 10.66
C ASP A 421 -41.85 14.29 9.77
N ARG A 422 -43.13 13.94 9.85
CA ARG A 422 -43.75 12.88 9.08
C ARG A 422 -43.69 13.20 7.59
N GLN A 423 -44.10 14.40 7.21
CA GLN A 423 -44.06 14.86 5.83
C GLN A 423 -42.61 14.90 5.31
N THR A 424 -41.69 15.47 6.09
CA THR A 424 -40.26 15.53 5.73
C THR A 424 -39.68 14.13 5.49
N LEU A 425 -39.91 13.20 6.42
CA LEU A 425 -39.40 11.84 6.30
C LEU A 425 -40.06 11.10 5.13
N ALA A 426 -41.36 11.29 4.92
CA ALA A 426 -42.10 10.69 3.81
C ALA A 426 -41.56 11.17 2.46
N ASP A 427 -41.31 12.47 2.30
CA ASP A 427 -40.79 13.04 1.06
C ASP A 427 -39.38 12.54 0.75
N VAL A 428 -38.51 12.52 1.76
CA VAL A 428 -37.14 11.98 1.63
C VAL A 428 -37.19 10.48 1.31
N TYR A 429 -38.02 9.72 2.00
CA TYR A 429 -38.17 8.28 1.74
C TYR A 429 -38.70 8.03 0.33
N LYS A 430 -39.77 8.72 -0.07
CA LYS A 430 -40.36 8.63 -1.42
C LYS A 430 -39.33 8.97 -2.49
N LYS A 431 -38.48 9.98 -2.26
CA LYS A 431 -37.45 10.39 -3.21
C LYS A 431 -36.27 9.41 -3.31
N HIS A 432 -35.76 8.92 -2.18
CA HIS A 432 -34.49 8.19 -2.14
C HIS A 432 -34.60 6.68 -1.98
N ALA A 433 -35.64 6.17 -1.33
CA ALA A 433 -35.84 4.72 -1.15
C ALA A 433 -36.20 4.00 -2.47
N GLN A 434 -36.52 4.72 -3.54
CA GLN A 434 -36.64 4.18 -4.89
C GLN A 434 -35.28 3.74 -5.48
N ARG A 435 -34.17 4.08 -4.82
CA ARG A 435 -32.81 3.71 -5.22
C ARG A 435 -32.32 2.53 -4.39
N HIS A 436 -31.27 1.90 -4.91
CA HIS A 436 -30.51 0.84 -4.27
C HIS A 436 -29.59 1.43 -3.18
N LEU A 437 -29.93 1.24 -1.91
CA LEU A 437 -29.26 1.81 -0.74
C LEU A 437 -28.27 0.83 -0.08
N ILE A 438 -28.56 -0.48 -0.10
CA ILE A 438 -27.71 -1.52 0.50
C ILE A 438 -27.03 -2.34 -0.60
N ARG A 439 -25.78 -2.00 -0.92
CA ARG A 439 -25.02 -2.59 -2.03
C ARG A 439 -23.59 -3.02 -1.66
N PRO A 440 -23.41 -3.93 -0.69
CA PRO A 440 -22.08 -4.41 -0.31
C PRO A 440 -21.38 -5.22 -1.41
N MET A 441 -22.11 -5.74 -2.41
CA MET A 441 -21.56 -6.52 -3.52
C MET A 441 -21.94 -5.92 -4.88
N SER A 442 -21.19 -6.29 -5.90
CA SER A 442 -21.43 -5.95 -7.31
C SER A 442 -20.72 -6.97 -8.20
N LEU A 443 -21.02 -6.99 -9.50
CA LEU A 443 -20.30 -7.82 -10.46
C LEU A 443 -18.79 -7.52 -10.43
N ASP A 444 -18.39 -6.25 -10.39
CA ASP A 444 -16.98 -5.83 -10.30
C ASP A 444 -16.28 -6.43 -9.07
N ILE A 445 -16.96 -6.42 -7.91
CA ILE A 445 -16.44 -7.02 -6.68
C ILE A 445 -16.37 -8.55 -6.82
N ALA A 446 -17.37 -9.18 -7.44
CA ALA A 446 -17.39 -10.63 -7.65
C ALA A 446 -16.26 -11.11 -8.59
N ILE A 447 -16.00 -10.36 -9.68
CA ILE A 447 -14.86 -10.59 -10.59
C ILE A 447 -13.55 -10.41 -9.82
N TYR A 448 -13.40 -9.28 -9.11
CA TYR A 448 -12.22 -9.00 -8.30
C TYR A 448 -11.95 -10.12 -7.28
N LEU A 449 -12.95 -10.51 -6.49
CA LEU A 449 -12.81 -11.59 -5.50
C LEU A 449 -12.41 -12.90 -6.16
N SER A 450 -13.05 -13.30 -7.25
CA SER A 450 -12.71 -14.52 -7.99
C SER A 450 -11.25 -14.51 -8.49
N ALA A 451 -10.77 -13.37 -8.98
CA ALA A 451 -9.39 -13.20 -9.40
C ALA A 451 -8.42 -13.27 -8.21
N ILE A 452 -8.70 -12.55 -7.13
CA ILE A 452 -7.81 -12.47 -5.96
C ILE A 452 -7.77 -13.78 -5.18
N HIS A 453 -8.89 -14.51 -5.07
CA HIS A 453 -8.92 -15.84 -4.47
C HIS A 453 -7.99 -16.81 -5.21
N ALA A 454 -8.02 -16.79 -6.54
CA ALA A 454 -7.12 -17.58 -7.38
C ALA A 454 -5.65 -17.13 -7.26
N ARG A 455 -5.39 -15.82 -7.15
CA ARG A 455 -4.05 -15.24 -6.99
C ARG A 455 -3.42 -15.61 -5.63
N ASP A 456 -4.18 -15.53 -4.54
CA ASP A 456 -3.67 -15.68 -3.17
C ASP A 456 -3.80 -17.09 -2.58
N GLY A 457 -4.40 -18.03 -3.31
CA GLY A 457 -4.52 -19.40 -2.84
C GLY A 457 -5.71 -19.64 -1.90
N VAL A 458 -6.76 -18.82 -1.96
CA VAL A 458 -7.97 -19.07 -1.16
C VAL A 458 -8.63 -20.35 -1.65
N ARG A 459 -9.06 -21.22 -0.73
CA ARG A 459 -9.60 -22.57 -1.03
C ARG A 459 -11.04 -22.53 -1.56
N LEU A 460 -11.25 -21.74 -2.60
CA LEU A 460 -12.51 -21.65 -3.32
C LEU A 460 -12.34 -22.16 -4.76
N PRO A 461 -13.41 -22.76 -5.34
CA PRO A 461 -13.44 -23.08 -6.76
C PRO A 461 -13.10 -21.86 -7.64
N PRO A 462 -12.56 -22.07 -8.85
CA PRO A 462 -12.31 -20.97 -9.77
C PRO A 462 -13.63 -20.25 -10.10
N HIS A 463 -13.61 -18.92 -10.24
CA HIS A 463 -14.79 -18.10 -10.57
C HIS A 463 -15.95 -18.15 -9.55
N ARG A 464 -15.72 -18.66 -8.34
CA ARG A 464 -16.79 -18.91 -7.36
C ARG A 464 -17.63 -17.68 -7.02
N ALA A 465 -17.01 -16.52 -6.78
CA ALA A 465 -17.77 -15.32 -6.42
C ALA A 465 -18.64 -14.81 -7.59
N VAL A 466 -18.17 -14.93 -8.83
CA VAL A 466 -18.98 -14.61 -10.04
C VAL A 466 -20.13 -15.60 -10.19
N TRP A 467 -19.88 -16.89 -9.97
CA TRP A 467 -20.94 -17.90 -9.99
C TRP A 467 -22.03 -17.61 -8.95
N ILE A 468 -21.64 -17.29 -7.71
CA ILE A 468 -22.59 -16.90 -6.65
C ILE A 468 -23.40 -15.67 -7.07
N TRP A 469 -22.72 -14.62 -7.56
CA TRP A 469 -23.39 -13.40 -8.02
C TRP A 469 -24.45 -13.72 -9.09
N LYS A 470 -24.09 -14.53 -10.10
CA LYS A 470 -25.02 -14.99 -11.14
C LYS A 470 -26.21 -15.74 -10.56
N GLN A 471 -25.97 -16.73 -9.68
CA GLN A 471 -27.05 -17.52 -9.06
C GLN A 471 -28.02 -16.65 -8.26
N VAL A 472 -27.50 -15.70 -7.49
CA VAL A 472 -28.33 -14.79 -6.69
C VAL A 472 -29.14 -13.84 -7.59
N CYS A 473 -28.53 -13.31 -8.66
CA CYS A 473 -29.26 -12.53 -9.66
C CYS A 473 -30.37 -13.34 -10.36
N GLU A 474 -30.16 -14.64 -10.56
CA GLU A 474 -31.14 -15.59 -11.12
C GLU A 474 -32.21 -16.03 -10.10
N GLY A 475 -32.16 -15.54 -8.85
CA GLY A 475 -33.17 -15.79 -7.83
C GLY A 475 -32.81 -16.85 -6.80
N ALA A 476 -31.61 -17.45 -6.86
CA ALA A 476 -31.16 -18.38 -5.82
C ALA A 476 -31.01 -17.66 -4.47
N ARG A 477 -31.46 -18.31 -3.39
CA ARG A 477 -31.44 -17.74 -2.04
C ARG A 477 -30.99 -18.77 -1.01
N ILE A 478 -30.30 -18.31 0.03
CA ILE A 478 -30.06 -19.07 1.26
C ILE A 478 -30.71 -18.34 2.45
N PRO A 479 -31.07 -19.06 3.53
CA PRO A 479 -31.60 -18.44 4.73
C PRO A 479 -30.61 -17.43 5.34
N TYR A 480 -31.11 -16.24 5.68
CA TYR A 480 -30.32 -15.27 6.44
C TYR A 480 -30.02 -15.81 7.84
N PRO A 481 -28.77 -15.69 8.33
CA PRO A 481 -28.39 -16.17 9.64
C PRO A 481 -29.06 -15.34 10.73
N ASP A 482 -29.70 -16.01 11.68
CA ASP A 482 -30.28 -15.37 12.87
C ASP A 482 -29.43 -15.75 14.08
N VAL A 483 -28.37 -14.98 14.31
CA VAL A 483 -27.39 -15.23 15.38
C VAL A 483 -27.22 -13.97 16.22
N ASP A 484 -27.17 -14.12 17.56
CA ASP A 484 -26.74 -13.04 18.43
C ASP A 484 -25.20 -13.04 18.49
N PRO A 485 -24.52 -11.96 18.08
CA PRO A 485 -23.07 -11.88 18.16
C PRO A 485 -22.53 -11.98 19.60
N ARG A 486 -23.37 -11.80 20.63
CA ARG A 486 -23.01 -11.98 22.04
C ARG A 486 -22.76 -13.44 22.42
N ASP A 487 -23.37 -14.38 21.69
CA ASP A 487 -23.25 -15.82 21.97
C ASP A 487 -21.99 -16.45 21.35
N GLY A 488 -21.26 -15.70 20.51
CA GLY A 488 -20.08 -16.22 19.86
C GLY A 488 -18.87 -16.32 20.81
N ILE A 489 -18.12 -17.41 20.67
CA ILE A 489 -16.89 -17.65 21.42
C ILE A 489 -15.83 -16.66 20.95
N ILE A 490 -15.14 -16.01 21.90
CA ILE A 490 -14.07 -15.08 21.55
C ILE A 490 -12.72 -15.72 21.82
N SER A 491 -11.96 -15.92 20.75
CA SER A 491 -10.65 -16.57 20.79
C SER A 491 -9.54 -15.60 20.35
N ASP A 492 -8.36 -15.75 20.92
CA ASP A 492 -7.17 -15.00 20.48
C ASP A 492 -6.51 -15.70 19.29
N ILE A 493 -5.92 -14.92 18.39
CA ILE A 493 -5.19 -15.45 17.23
C ILE A 493 -3.80 -15.90 17.73
N PRO A 494 -3.44 -17.19 17.64
CA PRO A 494 -2.14 -17.69 18.08
C PRO A 494 -0.99 -17.17 17.20
N ASP A 495 0.24 -17.28 17.72
CA ASP A 495 1.46 -17.06 16.93
C ASP A 495 1.50 -18.01 15.71
N ALA A 496 2.21 -17.60 14.66
CA ALA A 496 2.39 -18.45 13.49
C ALA A 496 3.12 -19.76 13.83
N VAL A 497 2.85 -20.80 13.04
CA VAL A 497 3.70 -21.99 12.94
C VAL A 497 4.44 -21.96 11.61
N MET A 498 5.63 -22.54 11.58
CA MET A 498 6.55 -22.43 10.45
C MET A 498 6.73 -23.80 9.80
N ALA A 499 6.19 -23.96 8.60
CA ALA A 499 6.39 -25.13 7.76
C ALA A 499 7.73 -25.02 7.05
N ILE A 500 8.66 -25.92 7.37
CA ILE A 500 10.04 -25.91 6.86
C ILE A 500 10.10 -26.84 5.63
N PRO A 501 10.50 -26.34 4.45
CA PRO A 501 10.61 -27.15 3.25
C PRO A 501 11.79 -28.13 3.34
N GLU A 502 11.77 -29.18 2.54
CA GLU A 502 12.97 -29.94 2.20
C GLU A 502 13.95 -29.10 1.36
N SER A 503 15.24 -29.45 1.41
CA SER A 503 16.32 -28.64 0.82
C SER A 503 16.27 -28.53 -0.71
N ASN A 504 15.48 -29.36 -1.38
CA ASN A 504 15.44 -29.54 -2.83
C ASN A 504 14.24 -28.85 -3.50
N VAL A 505 13.35 -28.16 -2.76
CA VAL A 505 12.18 -27.51 -3.36
C VAL A 505 12.59 -26.16 -3.97
N PRO A 506 12.57 -26.02 -5.31
CA PRO A 506 13.02 -24.79 -5.95
C PRO A 506 11.98 -23.68 -5.80
N TYR A 507 12.45 -22.48 -5.48
CA TYR A 507 11.62 -21.29 -5.51
C TYR A 507 11.28 -20.93 -6.98
N PRO A 508 10.01 -20.65 -7.34
CA PRO A 508 9.63 -20.35 -8.72
C PRO A 508 10.33 -19.12 -9.28
N SER A 509 10.55 -19.08 -10.60
CA SER A 509 11.07 -17.89 -11.28
C SER A 509 9.95 -16.85 -11.47
N MET A 510 10.30 -15.56 -11.55
CA MET A 510 9.33 -14.50 -11.87
C MET A 510 8.82 -14.60 -13.32
N HIS A 511 9.64 -15.14 -14.23
CA HIS A 511 9.31 -15.35 -15.64
C HIS A 511 8.13 -16.32 -15.87
N GLU A 512 7.80 -17.15 -14.87
CA GLU A 512 6.61 -18.01 -14.92
C GLU A 512 5.30 -17.19 -15.00
N PHE A 513 5.35 -15.87 -14.79
CA PHE A 513 4.18 -14.97 -14.71
C PHE A 513 4.22 -13.81 -15.71
N ASP A 514 4.94 -13.96 -16.83
CA ASP A 514 5.10 -12.91 -17.85
C ASP A 514 3.83 -12.63 -18.68
N PHE A 515 2.78 -13.45 -18.53
CA PHE A 515 1.45 -13.17 -19.09
C PHE A 515 0.80 -11.85 -18.58
N LEU A 516 1.42 -11.17 -17.61
CA LEU A 516 0.98 -9.88 -17.05
C LEU A 516 1.66 -8.65 -17.65
N SER A 517 2.68 -8.81 -18.51
CA SER A 517 3.34 -7.70 -19.21
C SER A 517 2.73 -7.50 -20.59
N SER A 518 2.16 -6.32 -20.85
CA SER A 518 1.64 -5.95 -22.18
C SER A 518 2.76 -5.72 -23.21
N THR A 519 4.01 -5.55 -22.77
CA THR A 519 5.19 -5.55 -23.64
C THR A 519 5.45 -6.89 -24.31
N ASP A 520 4.86 -7.98 -23.83
CA ASP A 520 5.10 -9.33 -24.34
C ASP A 520 3.91 -9.88 -25.15
N ALA A 521 2.78 -9.16 -25.21
CA ALA A 521 1.54 -9.62 -25.84
C ALA A 521 1.21 -8.91 -27.16
N GLN A 522 1.86 -7.80 -27.51
CA GLN A 522 1.76 -7.15 -28.81
C GLN A 522 3.05 -7.34 -29.63
N GLY A 523 3.36 -8.60 -29.90
CA GLY A 523 4.42 -8.97 -30.81
C GLY A 523 4.73 -10.46 -30.74
N CYS A 524 4.31 -11.23 -31.75
CA CYS A 524 5.19 -12.27 -32.29
C CYS A 524 6.38 -11.63 -33.03
N GLU A 525 6.97 -10.61 -32.42
CA GLU A 525 8.26 -10.04 -32.74
C GLU A 525 8.99 -10.04 -31.40
N LEU A 526 10.06 -10.81 -31.32
CA LEU A 526 11.08 -10.64 -30.31
C LEU A 526 11.65 -9.22 -30.44
N ASP A 527 10.98 -8.21 -29.90
CA ASP A 527 11.67 -6.97 -29.55
C ASP A 527 12.40 -7.35 -28.26
N SER A 528 13.68 -7.73 -28.25
CA SER A 528 14.86 -7.28 -28.96
C SER A 528 15.63 -6.14 -28.24
N THR A 529 14.98 -5.21 -27.53
CA THR A 529 15.64 -4.13 -26.76
C THR A 529 16.83 -4.58 -25.88
N GLN A 530 18.03 -4.11 -26.23
CA GLN A 530 19.25 -4.37 -25.49
C GLN A 530 19.23 -3.69 -24.11
N PHE A 531 19.96 -4.26 -23.14
CA PHE A 531 20.12 -3.70 -21.79
C PHE A 531 20.55 -2.22 -21.85
N GLN A 532 19.82 -1.34 -21.16
CA GLN A 532 20.11 0.10 -21.12
C GLN A 532 20.72 0.49 -19.78
N LEU A 533 21.87 1.16 -19.83
CA LEU A 533 22.58 1.62 -18.66
C LEU A 533 22.76 3.13 -18.67
N ARG A 534 22.34 3.80 -17.59
CA ARG A 534 22.70 5.20 -17.34
C ARG A 534 24.11 5.27 -16.80
N MET A 535 25.03 5.83 -17.57
CA MET A 535 26.44 5.96 -17.21
C MET A 535 26.90 7.42 -17.25
N PRO A 536 27.80 7.85 -16.34
CA PRO A 536 28.41 9.17 -16.41
C PRO A 536 29.17 9.39 -17.72
N VAL A 537 29.12 10.60 -18.27
CA VAL A 537 29.82 11.01 -19.50
C VAL A 537 31.32 10.71 -19.42
N ARG A 538 31.94 10.89 -18.25
CA ARG A 538 33.35 10.55 -18.03
C ARG A 538 33.68 9.06 -18.29
N ASP A 539 32.73 8.16 -18.02
CA ASP A 539 32.88 6.72 -18.19
C ASP A 539 32.49 6.33 -19.62
N ALA A 540 31.42 6.94 -20.14
CA ALA A 540 30.95 6.74 -21.50
C ALA A 540 32.02 7.05 -22.57
N LYS A 541 32.91 8.03 -22.33
CA LYS A 541 33.99 8.40 -23.26
C LYS A 541 34.86 7.25 -23.73
N TYR A 542 34.98 6.17 -22.96
CA TYR A 542 35.74 4.98 -23.34
C TYR A 542 34.98 4.07 -24.32
N PHE A 543 33.65 4.16 -24.36
CA PHE A 543 32.77 3.32 -25.20
C PHE A 543 32.31 4.03 -26.48
N LEU A 544 32.46 5.35 -26.57
CA LEU A 544 31.96 6.17 -27.68
C LEU A 544 33.06 6.43 -28.73
N THR A 545 32.74 6.18 -30.01
CA THR A 545 33.67 6.33 -31.15
C THR A 545 33.02 7.08 -32.32
N GLY A 546 33.81 7.74 -33.17
CA GLY A 546 33.29 8.44 -34.35
C GLY A 546 32.23 9.50 -34.01
N ASP A 547 31.07 9.42 -34.66
CA ASP A 547 29.94 10.34 -34.52
C ASP A 547 29.33 10.36 -33.11
N ASP A 548 29.47 9.28 -32.34
CA ASP A 548 28.99 9.18 -30.95
C ASP A 548 29.62 10.25 -30.05
N LYS A 549 30.85 10.69 -30.37
CA LYS A 549 31.56 11.74 -29.62
C LYS A 549 30.96 13.13 -29.82
N GLN A 550 30.20 13.35 -30.90
CA GLN A 550 29.50 14.62 -31.12
C GLN A 550 28.30 14.79 -30.17
N TYR A 551 27.61 13.69 -29.83
CA TYR A 551 26.45 13.70 -28.93
C TYR A 551 26.76 14.09 -27.48
N VAL A 552 28.01 13.94 -27.06
CA VAL A 552 28.47 14.30 -25.71
C VAL A 552 29.18 15.65 -25.65
N LYS A 553 29.29 16.34 -26.79
CA LYS A 553 29.98 17.62 -26.91
C LYS A 553 29.17 18.70 -26.19
N GLY A 554 29.70 19.20 -25.08
CA GLY A 554 29.05 20.23 -24.24
C GLY A 554 28.47 19.69 -22.92
N LEU A 555 28.47 18.37 -22.69
CA LEU A 555 28.06 17.78 -21.41
C LEU A 555 29.24 17.72 -20.41
N SER A 556 28.93 17.92 -19.13
CA SER A 556 29.88 17.76 -18.02
C SER A 556 30.23 16.28 -17.81
N ASN A 557 31.41 16.01 -17.26
CA ASN A 557 31.85 14.66 -16.87
C ASN A 557 30.91 13.98 -15.85
N THR A 558 30.12 14.76 -15.11
CA THR A 558 29.14 14.26 -14.12
C THR A 558 27.77 13.98 -14.70
N ASP A 559 27.45 14.50 -15.89
CA ASP A 559 26.18 14.25 -16.54
C ASP A 559 26.07 12.77 -16.92
N THR A 560 24.86 12.22 -16.93
CA THR A 560 24.63 10.81 -17.25
C THR A 560 23.98 10.67 -18.61
N ILE A 561 24.48 9.74 -19.43
CA ILE A 561 23.86 9.35 -20.70
C ILE A 561 23.44 7.89 -20.64
N THR A 562 22.46 7.51 -21.46
CA THR A 562 22.01 6.12 -21.57
C THR A 562 22.75 5.43 -22.71
N VAL A 563 23.37 4.29 -22.44
CA VAL A 563 24.07 3.46 -23.44
C VAL A 563 23.46 2.06 -23.45
N GLN A 564 23.34 1.49 -24.64
CA GLN A 564 22.72 0.18 -24.89
C GLN A 564 23.77 -0.93 -25.00
N GLY A 565 23.43 -2.14 -24.54
CA GLY A 565 24.26 -3.35 -24.62
C GLY A 565 25.36 -3.46 -23.56
N ILE A 566 25.35 -2.61 -22.52
CA ILE A 566 26.40 -2.56 -21.50
C ILE A 566 25.82 -2.88 -20.12
N GLY A 567 26.25 -3.98 -19.51
CA GLY A 567 25.97 -4.34 -18.13
C GLY A 567 26.87 -3.60 -17.13
N GLN A 568 26.46 -3.58 -15.87
CA GLN A 568 27.26 -3.02 -14.77
C GLN A 568 27.40 -4.03 -13.62
N SER A 569 28.62 -4.20 -13.12
CA SER A 569 28.93 -4.90 -11.88
C SER A 569 29.82 -4.02 -11.00
N THR A 570 30.08 -4.43 -9.76
CA THR A 570 31.05 -3.76 -8.89
C THR A 570 32.30 -4.63 -8.75
N TRP A 571 33.41 -4.18 -9.34
CA TRP A 571 34.70 -4.89 -9.26
C TRP A 571 35.56 -4.50 -8.05
N THR A 572 35.44 -3.25 -7.61
CA THR A 572 36.20 -2.68 -6.50
C THR A 572 35.41 -1.57 -5.83
N HIS A 573 35.90 -1.15 -4.67
CA HIS A 573 35.33 -0.06 -3.90
C HIS A 573 36.44 0.87 -3.45
N LYS A 574 36.17 2.18 -3.49
CA LYS A 574 37.01 3.13 -2.75
C LYS A 574 36.58 3.20 -1.30
N LEU A 575 37.55 3.25 -0.40
CA LEU A 575 37.35 3.45 1.04
C LEU A 575 37.19 4.94 1.32
N ARG A 576 36.07 5.33 1.95
CA ARG A 576 35.86 6.71 2.43
C ARG A 576 36.76 6.98 3.63
N LEU A 577 37.44 8.12 3.65
CA LEU A 577 38.18 8.56 4.84
C LEU A 577 37.25 9.00 5.96
N ASN A 578 36.13 9.61 5.60
CA ASN A 578 35.07 10.00 6.53
C ASN A 578 33.87 9.07 6.31
N PRO A 579 33.65 8.07 7.19
CA PRO A 579 32.50 7.19 7.10
C PRO A 579 31.20 7.97 7.17
N LEU A 580 30.17 7.53 6.44
CA LEU A 580 28.84 8.13 6.58
C LEU A 580 28.27 7.85 7.97
N ASP A 581 27.73 8.88 8.61
CA ASP A 581 26.95 8.76 9.84
C ASP A 581 25.49 8.37 9.53
N ASN A 582 25.34 7.33 8.71
CA ASN A 582 24.03 6.74 8.45
C ASN A 582 23.76 5.74 9.56
N ALA A 583 22.98 6.16 10.56
CA ALA A 583 22.36 5.21 11.47
C ALA A 583 21.59 4.17 10.63
N PRO A 584 21.72 2.86 10.90
CA PRO A 584 20.91 1.87 10.21
C PRO A 584 19.46 2.27 10.42
N ALA A 585 18.72 2.48 9.32
CA ALA A 585 17.31 2.85 9.39
C ALA A 585 16.63 1.92 10.38
N LEU A 586 16.11 2.47 11.49
CA LEU A 586 15.31 1.73 12.45
C LEU A 586 14.03 1.36 11.71
N LYS A 587 14.07 0.26 10.95
CA LYS A 587 12.86 -0.37 10.44
C LYS A 587 12.14 -0.89 11.67
N PHE A 588 11.25 -0.06 12.22
CA PHE A 588 10.46 -0.38 13.39
C PHE A 588 9.94 -1.80 13.21
N SER A 589 10.30 -2.70 14.12
CA SER A 589 9.72 -4.03 14.07
C SER A 589 8.21 -3.83 14.12
N LYS A 590 7.48 -4.30 13.11
CA LYS A 590 6.02 -4.18 13.04
C LYS A 590 5.33 -5.04 14.15
N ARG A 591 5.99 -5.31 15.29
CA ARG A 591 5.50 -6.10 16.44
C ARG A 591 4.24 -5.49 17.07
N PRO A 592 3.40 -6.31 17.73
CA PRO A 592 2.28 -5.84 18.54
C PRO A 592 2.75 -4.78 19.55
N VAL A 593 2.11 -3.62 19.56
CA VAL A 593 2.36 -2.60 20.60
C VAL A 593 1.62 -3.08 21.85
N LYS A 594 2.37 -3.65 22.80
CA LYS A 594 1.86 -3.90 24.17
C LYS A 594 1.74 -2.56 24.88
N LYS A 595 0.52 -2.05 25.00
CA LYS A 595 0.27 -0.83 25.78
C LYS A 595 -0.09 -1.25 27.20
N VAL A 596 0.85 -1.08 28.12
CA VAL A 596 0.63 -1.27 29.55
C VAL A 596 0.09 0.04 30.12
N SER A 597 -1.18 0.04 30.51
CA SER A 597 -1.79 1.13 31.25
C SER A 597 -1.72 0.82 32.73
N ARG A 598 -1.05 1.67 33.52
CA ARG A 598 -1.05 1.59 34.98
C ARG A 598 -1.97 2.69 35.49
N LYS A 599 -3.09 2.33 36.14
CA LYS A 599 -3.98 3.30 36.80
C LYS A 599 -4.49 2.66 38.10
N ASN A 600 -4.47 3.43 39.20
CA ASN A 600 -4.95 3.03 40.53
C ASN A 600 -4.34 1.70 41.05
N GLY A 601 -3.02 1.51 40.92
CA GLY A 601 -2.35 0.30 41.42
C GLY A 601 -2.58 -0.98 40.60
N GLY A 602 -3.49 -0.98 39.63
CA GLY A 602 -3.71 -2.07 38.68
C GLY A 602 -2.93 -1.89 37.37
N PHE A 603 -2.46 -2.99 36.78
CA PHE A 603 -1.91 -2.99 35.43
C PHE A 603 -2.93 -3.61 34.45
N LYS A 604 -3.28 -2.85 33.40
CA LYS A 604 -4.04 -3.35 32.26
C LYS A 604 -3.12 -3.41 31.05
N VAL A 605 -2.71 -4.61 30.66
CA VAL A 605 -1.98 -4.83 29.41
C VAL A 605 -3.00 -4.93 28.29
N THR A 606 -3.02 -3.93 27.41
CA THR A 606 -3.75 -4.03 26.14
C THR A 606 -2.75 -4.43 25.08
N GLU A 607 -2.80 -5.69 24.66
CA GLU A 607 -2.08 -6.18 23.49
C GLU A 607 -2.99 -6.00 22.27
N ARG A 608 -2.56 -5.19 21.30
CA ARG A 608 -3.23 -5.14 20.00
C ARG A 608 -2.58 -6.16 19.09
N GLY A 609 -3.31 -7.23 18.77
CA GLY A 609 -2.90 -8.17 17.73
C GLY A 609 -2.66 -7.44 16.42
N ARG A 610 -1.56 -7.75 15.73
CA ARG A 610 -1.27 -7.23 14.38
C ARG A 610 -1.42 -8.34 13.36
N THR A 611 -1.93 -7.97 12.19
CA THR A 611 -2.29 -8.87 11.08
C THR A 611 -1.20 -9.01 10.02
N SER A 612 -0.14 -8.19 10.10
CA SER A 612 0.95 -8.15 9.11
C SER A 612 2.09 -9.08 9.52
N LEU A 613 2.32 -10.13 8.74
CA LEU A 613 3.47 -11.03 8.85
C LEU A 613 4.74 -10.45 8.22
N ASP A 614 4.62 -9.33 7.51
CA ASP A 614 5.69 -8.72 6.71
C ASP A 614 6.69 -7.98 7.60
N SER A 615 7.52 -8.77 8.27
CA SER A 615 8.48 -8.33 9.28
C SER A 615 9.90 -8.37 8.71
N PRO A 616 10.81 -7.47 9.16
CA PRO A 616 12.23 -7.56 8.82
C PRO A 616 12.87 -8.89 9.21
N SER A 617 12.21 -9.77 9.97
CA SER A 617 12.68 -11.11 10.24
C SER A 617 12.60 -12.04 9.04
N PHE A 618 11.74 -11.79 8.04
CA PHE A 618 11.51 -12.73 6.93
C PHE A 618 12.27 -12.34 5.64
N SER A 619 12.86 -11.14 5.61
CA SER A 619 13.76 -10.72 4.54
C SER A 619 15.00 -11.60 4.45
N LEU A 620 15.53 -11.78 3.23
CA LEU A 620 16.80 -12.45 2.99
C LEU A 620 17.93 -11.79 3.80
N ARG A 621 18.77 -12.61 4.45
CA ARG A 621 19.91 -12.14 5.24
C ARG A 621 21.19 -12.28 4.42
N ALA A 622 21.73 -11.17 3.95
CA ALA A 622 22.97 -11.15 3.18
C ALA A 622 24.24 -11.36 4.03
N ASN A 623 25.34 -11.80 3.42
CA ASN A 623 26.65 -11.86 4.06
C ASN A 623 27.35 -10.49 4.15
N THR A 624 26.83 -9.45 3.51
CA THR A 624 27.41 -8.10 3.52
C THR A 624 27.07 -7.33 4.81
N PRO A 625 28.06 -6.75 5.52
CA PRO A 625 27.79 -5.95 6.72
C PRO A 625 27.30 -4.54 6.37
N ASN A 626 26.43 -3.95 7.21
CA ASN A 626 26.02 -2.54 7.07
C ASN A 626 27.21 -1.57 7.04
N LEU A 627 28.33 -1.92 7.70
CA LEU A 627 29.56 -1.14 7.67
C LEU A 627 30.06 -0.91 6.23
N ALA A 628 29.85 -1.87 5.33
CA ALA A 628 30.23 -1.74 3.92
C ALA A 628 29.53 -0.53 3.27
N ALA A 629 28.23 -0.35 3.52
CA ALA A 629 27.48 0.79 2.96
C ALA A 629 27.96 2.16 3.49
N ASN A 630 28.55 2.20 4.69
CA ASN A 630 29.06 3.43 5.29
C ASN A 630 30.50 3.75 4.89
N LEU A 631 31.33 2.72 4.65
CA LEU A 631 32.76 2.85 4.34
C LEU A 631 33.09 2.79 2.86
N LEU A 632 32.31 2.07 2.06
CA LEU A 632 32.63 1.80 0.67
C LEU A 632 31.85 2.71 -0.27
N VAL A 633 32.48 3.06 -1.39
CA VAL A 633 31.81 3.58 -2.57
C VAL A 633 32.14 2.66 -3.73
N ASP A 634 31.11 2.06 -4.30
CA ASP A 634 31.22 1.15 -5.43
C ASP A 634 31.80 1.87 -6.65
N ILE A 635 32.80 1.24 -7.27
CA ILE A 635 33.30 1.65 -8.57
C ILE A 635 32.73 0.67 -9.58
N PRO A 636 32.02 1.16 -10.62
CA PRO A 636 31.43 0.27 -11.60
C PRO A 636 32.50 -0.35 -12.50
N LEU A 637 32.30 -1.63 -12.82
CA LEU A 637 32.91 -2.31 -13.95
C LEU A 637 31.82 -2.57 -14.98
N TYR A 638 32.10 -2.13 -16.19
CA TYR A 638 31.21 -2.30 -17.32
C TYR A 638 31.65 -3.53 -18.11
N TYR A 639 30.67 -4.29 -18.61
CA TYR A 639 30.90 -5.47 -19.44
C TYR A 639 29.83 -5.53 -20.53
N TYR A 640 30.11 -6.30 -21.57
CA TYR A 640 29.12 -6.56 -22.62
C TYR A 640 28.04 -7.51 -22.07
N GLU A 641 26.81 -7.02 -22.01
CA GLU A 641 25.67 -7.81 -21.53
C GLU A 641 25.00 -8.50 -22.73
N HIS A 642 25.12 -9.82 -22.79
CA HIS A 642 24.59 -10.63 -23.89
C HIS A 642 23.08 -10.85 -23.74
N ASN A 643 22.56 -10.75 -22.51
CA ASN A 643 21.20 -11.09 -22.17
C ASN A 643 20.36 -9.86 -21.78
N ARG A 644 19.06 -9.95 -22.03
CA ARG A 644 18.09 -8.99 -21.49
C ARG A 644 17.82 -9.37 -20.05
N GLU A 645 18.30 -8.58 -19.09
CA GLU A 645 18.08 -8.86 -17.67
C GLU A 645 16.79 -8.24 -17.13
N GLU A 646 15.96 -9.08 -16.50
CA GLU A 646 14.96 -8.66 -15.51
C GLU A 646 15.57 -8.72 -14.10
N GLN A 647 15.61 -7.58 -13.40
CA GLN A 647 16.03 -7.54 -12.01
C GLN A 647 14.85 -7.67 -11.02
N LEU A 648 15.06 -8.49 -9.99
CA LEU A 648 14.25 -8.55 -8.78
C LEU A 648 14.51 -7.31 -7.90
N GLY A 649 13.86 -6.20 -8.21
CA GLY A 649 13.81 -5.01 -7.34
C GLY A 649 12.91 -5.23 -6.13
N ILE A 650 13.36 -6.02 -5.14
CA ILE A 650 12.61 -6.25 -3.89
C ILE A 650 12.54 -4.95 -3.08
N ASP A 651 11.51 -4.15 -3.33
CA ASP A 651 11.01 -3.18 -2.37
C ASP A 651 9.87 -3.80 -1.56
N ALA A 652 10.08 -3.89 -0.26
CA ALA A 652 9.07 -4.31 0.72
C ALA A 652 8.40 -3.04 1.22
N ASP A 653 7.35 -2.60 0.52
CA ASP A 653 6.27 -1.70 0.98
C ASP A 653 5.61 -0.97 -0.22
N ALA A 654 5.22 -1.71 -1.27
CA ALA A 654 4.25 -1.20 -2.25
C ALA A 654 2.84 -1.66 -1.80
N ASP A 655 1.96 -0.71 -1.47
CA ASP A 655 0.61 -0.95 -0.99
C ASP A 655 -0.11 -1.97 -1.89
N VAL A 656 -0.27 -3.22 -1.40
CA VAL A 656 -0.86 -4.38 -2.12
C VAL A 656 -2.26 -4.08 -2.67
N LEU A 657 -2.88 -3.02 -2.18
CA LEU A 657 -4.24 -2.62 -2.45
C LEU A 657 -4.36 -1.44 -3.42
N THR A 658 -3.28 -0.77 -3.85
CA THR A 658 -3.37 0.35 -4.80
C THR A 658 -2.98 -0.08 -6.21
N GLY A 659 -3.98 -0.19 -7.09
CA GLY A 659 -3.76 -0.39 -8.52
C GLY A 659 -4.52 -1.53 -9.17
N TYR A 660 -5.45 -2.17 -8.46
CA TYR A 660 -6.44 -3.07 -9.07
C TYR A 660 -7.70 -2.28 -9.41
N GLY A 661 -7.93 -2.10 -10.71
CA GLY A 661 -9.18 -1.64 -11.28
C GLY A 661 -9.85 -2.75 -12.10
N ILE A 662 -11.11 -2.52 -12.44
CA ILE A 662 -11.83 -3.31 -13.43
C ILE A 662 -12.04 -2.41 -14.64
N ASP A 663 -11.67 -2.90 -15.81
CA ASP A 663 -11.86 -2.19 -17.06
C ASP A 663 -13.24 -2.49 -17.63
N LYS A 664 -13.99 -1.44 -17.98
CA LYS A 664 -15.38 -1.57 -18.45
C LYS A 664 -15.46 -2.20 -19.84
N GLU A 665 -14.59 -1.75 -20.75
CA GLU A 665 -14.50 -2.31 -22.10
C GLU A 665 -14.04 -3.77 -22.04
N GLY A 666 -13.11 -4.08 -21.14
CA GLY A 666 -12.70 -5.44 -20.81
C GLY A 666 -13.85 -6.34 -20.34
N ILE A 667 -14.77 -5.84 -19.48
CA ILE A 667 -15.99 -6.58 -19.11
C ILE A 667 -16.89 -6.80 -20.33
N GLU A 668 -17.13 -5.75 -21.13
CA GLU A 668 -18.00 -5.84 -22.31
C GLU A 668 -17.47 -6.89 -23.29
N ASN A 669 -16.17 -6.86 -23.58
CA ASN A 669 -15.49 -7.86 -24.39
C ASN A 669 -15.56 -9.26 -23.76
N TRP A 670 -15.31 -9.38 -22.45
CA TRP A 670 -15.42 -10.65 -21.74
C TRP A 670 -16.82 -11.25 -21.83
N LEU A 671 -17.88 -10.45 -21.78
CA LEU A 671 -19.26 -10.90 -21.98
C LEU A 671 -19.53 -11.25 -23.45
N GLN A 672 -19.13 -10.37 -24.38
CA GLN A 672 -19.39 -10.53 -25.81
C GLN A 672 -18.73 -11.78 -26.40
N PHE A 673 -17.50 -12.11 -25.97
CA PHE A 673 -16.73 -13.24 -26.50
C PHE A 673 -16.92 -14.54 -25.70
N GLY A 674 -18.03 -14.69 -24.98
CA GLY A 674 -18.37 -15.95 -24.28
C GLY A 674 -17.54 -16.22 -23.02
N GLY A 675 -16.91 -15.19 -22.47
CA GLY A 675 -16.00 -15.32 -21.34
C GLY A 675 -16.72 -15.63 -20.02
N LEU A 676 -17.97 -15.22 -19.85
CA LEU A 676 -18.79 -15.62 -18.70
C LEU A 676 -19.15 -17.10 -18.77
N GLU A 677 -19.57 -17.58 -19.93
CA GLU A 677 -19.89 -18.98 -20.22
C GLU A 677 -18.67 -19.87 -19.97
N SER A 678 -17.50 -19.45 -20.47
CA SER A 678 -16.23 -20.13 -20.21
C SER A 678 -15.86 -20.16 -18.72
N ALA A 679 -16.08 -19.06 -17.99
CA ALA A 679 -15.85 -19.01 -16.54
C ALA A 679 -16.81 -19.94 -15.77
N MET A 680 -18.08 -20.03 -16.19
CA MET A 680 -19.06 -20.93 -15.59
C MET A 680 -18.73 -22.40 -15.87
N ASP A 681 -18.37 -22.74 -17.11
CA ASP A 681 -17.94 -24.10 -17.49
C ASP A 681 -16.70 -24.53 -16.69
N ALA A 682 -15.70 -23.65 -16.54
CA ALA A 682 -14.52 -23.91 -15.72
C ALA A 682 -14.88 -24.16 -14.24
N HIS A 683 -15.77 -23.34 -13.67
CA HIS A 683 -16.29 -23.55 -12.31
C HIS A 683 -17.03 -24.88 -12.17
N HIS A 684 -17.99 -25.17 -13.07
CA HIS A 684 -18.80 -26.38 -13.03
C HIS A 684 -17.96 -27.64 -13.18
N LYS A 685 -17.00 -27.67 -14.11
CA LYS A 685 -16.04 -28.78 -14.25
C LYS A 685 -15.25 -29.00 -12.95
N ALA A 686 -14.77 -27.93 -12.34
CA ALA A 686 -13.97 -28.01 -11.11
C ALA A 686 -14.80 -28.54 -9.92
N VAL A 687 -16.06 -28.11 -9.78
CA VAL A 687 -16.99 -28.59 -8.75
C VAL A 687 -17.42 -30.04 -9.01
N ALA A 688 -17.82 -30.39 -10.23
CA ALA A 688 -18.28 -31.73 -10.60
C ALA A 688 -17.18 -32.80 -10.43
N VAL A 689 -15.90 -32.44 -10.58
CA VAL A 689 -14.78 -33.35 -10.25
C VAL A 689 -14.75 -33.66 -8.75
N ARG A 690 -15.01 -32.69 -7.88
CA ARG A 690 -14.99 -32.89 -6.42
C ARG A 690 -16.19 -33.66 -5.92
N GLU A 691 -17.39 -33.30 -6.37
CA GLU A 691 -18.63 -33.95 -5.95
C GLU A 691 -18.67 -35.43 -6.32
N ARG A 692 -18.15 -35.82 -7.50
CA ARG A 692 -18.02 -37.23 -7.92
C ARG A 692 -17.20 -38.10 -6.96
N HIS A 693 -16.36 -37.50 -6.13
CA HIS A 693 -15.50 -38.21 -5.19
C HIS A 693 -15.93 -37.99 -3.73
N ASP A 694 -17.13 -37.46 -3.48
CA ASP A 694 -17.63 -37.10 -2.14
C ASP A 694 -16.64 -36.20 -1.37
N LYS A 695 -15.95 -35.32 -2.10
CA LYS A 695 -14.97 -34.38 -1.56
C LYS A 695 -15.58 -32.99 -1.45
N SER A 696 -15.17 -32.26 -0.42
CA SER A 696 -15.51 -30.85 -0.26
C SER A 696 -15.20 -30.03 -1.51
N ILE A 697 -16.10 -29.11 -1.87
CA ILE A 697 -15.91 -28.13 -2.94
C ILE A 697 -14.94 -27.01 -2.55
N TYR A 698 -14.54 -26.92 -1.28
CA TYR A 698 -13.63 -25.90 -0.76
C TYR A 698 -12.17 -26.35 -0.93
N PHE A 699 -11.63 -26.09 -2.11
CA PHE A 699 -10.24 -26.39 -2.48
C PHE A 699 -9.66 -25.24 -3.30
N TYR A 700 -8.34 -25.18 -3.42
CA TYR A 700 -7.70 -24.18 -4.27
C TYR A 700 -7.89 -24.51 -5.76
N GLY A 701 -8.63 -23.67 -6.49
CA GLY A 701 -8.90 -23.82 -7.92
C GLY A 701 -7.74 -23.54 -8.87
N GLY A 702 -6.54 -23.22 -8.37
CA GLY A 702 -5.40 -22.80 -9.17
C GLY A 702 -5.47 -21.32 -9.59
N VAL A 703 -4.44 -20.86 -10.31
CA VAL A 703 -4.33 -19.45 -10.78
C VAL A 703 -5.18 -19.17 -12.03
N GLY A 704 -5.85 -20.18 -12.59
CA GLY A 704 -6.54 -20.10 -13.88
C GLY A 704 -7.59 -18.99 -13.95
N ALA A 705 -8.38 -18.80 -12.88
CA ALA A 705 -9.38 -17.72 -12.86
C ALA A 705 -8.73 -16.33 -12.91
N PHE A 706 -7.57 -16.14 -12.28
CA PHE A 706 -6.83 -14.89 -12.37
C PHE A 706 -6.30 -14.65 -13.80
N GLN A 707 -5.72 -15.69 -14.41
CA GLN A 707 -5.26 -15.65 -15.81
C GLN A 707 -6.40 -15.35 -16.78
N HIS A 708 -7.59 -15.91 -16.53
CA HIS A 708 -8.79 -15.67 -17.32
C HIS A 708 -9.10 -14.18 -17.40
N TYR A 709 -9.30 -13.52 -16.27
CA TYR A 709 -9.64 -12.09 -16.26
C TYR A 709 -8.51 -11.20 -16.77
N ALA A 710 -7.25 -11.57 -16.54
CA ALA A 710 -6.10 -10.86 -17.09
C ALA A 710 -6.06 -10.93 -18.63
N ARG A 711 -6.31 -12.12 -19.22
CA ARG A 711 -6.29 -12.33 -20.68
C ARG A 711 -7.37 -11.55 -21.42
N TYR A 712 -8.57 -11.46 -20.84
CA TYR A 712 -9.67 -10.67 -21.41
C TYR A 712 -9.53 -9.16 -21.17
N GLY A 713 -8.44 -8.70 -20.51
CA GLY A 713 -8.26 -7.28 -20.20
C GLY A 713 -9.21 -6.74 -19.13
N VAL A 714 -9.95 -7.61 -18.43
CA VAL A 714 -10.93 -7.22 -17.41
C VAL A 714 -10.24 -6.55 -16.21
N LEU A 715 -9.02 -6.98 -15.89
CA LEU A 715 -8.20 -6.40 -14.82
C LEU A 715 -7.33 -5.26 -15.34
N SER A 716 -7.59 -4.04 -14.88
CA SER A 716 -6.70 -2.89 -15.10
C SER A 716 -5.67 -2.81 -13.97
N LEU A 717 -4.41 -3.15 -14.27
CA LEU A 717 -3.30 -3.13 -13.30
C LEU A 717 -2.28 -2.04 -13.63
N ASN A 718 -1.95 -1.19 -12.65
CA ASN A 718 -0.82 -0.26 -12.82
C ASN A 718 0.54 -1.00 -12.68
N LYS A 719 1.66 -0.35 -13.05
CA LYS A 719 3.01 -0.95 -13.01
C LYS A 719 3.38 -1.55 -11.64
N SER A 720 2.99 -0.87 -10.55
CA SER A 720 3.24 -1.35 -9.19
C SER A 720 2.41 -2.59 -8.85
N ALA A 721 1.13 -2.58 -9.23
CA ALA A 721 0.22 -3.71 -9.06
C ALA A 721 0.67 -4.93 -9.88
N ILE A 722 1.17 -4.75 -11.10
CA ILE A 722 1.76 -5.84 -11.91
C ILE A 722 2.94 -6.49 -11.16
N SER A 723 3.91 -5.69 -10.71
CA SER A 723 5.08 -6.20 -9.97
C SER A 723 4.67 -6.96 -8.71
N ASN A 724 3.71 -6.41 -7.95
CA ASN A 724 3.22 -7.03 -6.73
C ASN A 724 2.42 -8.32 -7.04
N THR A 725 1.64 -8.33 -8.11
CA THR A 725 0.93 -9.53 -8.59
C THR A 725 1.90 -10.65 -8.91
N LYS A 726 2.95 -10.39 -9.72
CA LYS A 726 3.95 -11.39 -10.09
C LYS A 726 4.60 -12.00 -8.82
N ARG A 727 4.90 -11.20 -7.80
CA ARG A 727 5.42 -11.69 -6.50
C ARG A 727 4.44 -12.57 -5.74
N ILE A 728 3.17 -12.17 -5.69
CA ILE A 728 2.13 -12.96 -5.01
C ILE A 728 1.95 -14.29 -5.75
N LEU A 729 1.91 -14.29 -7.08
CA LEU A 729 1.83 -15.51 -7.88
C LEU A 729 3.06 -16.41 -7.69
N GLN A 730 4.26 -15.84 -7.59
CA GLN A 730 5.49 -16.58 -7.27
C GLN A 730 5.40 -17.25 -5.89
N ARG A 731 4.94 -16.52 -4.86
CA ARG A 731 4.68 -17.06 -3.52
C ARG A 731 3.64 -18.18 -3.57
N THR A 732 2.51 -17.95 -4.25
CA THR A 732 1.42 -18.92 -4.39
C THR A 732 1.90 -20.17 -5.13
N SER A 733 2.68 -20.03 -6.21
CA SER A 733 3.30 -21.16 -6.92
C SER A 733 4.25 -21.94 -6.01
N TYR A 734 5.03 -21.26 -5.17
CA TYR A 734 5.88 -21.93 -4.18
C TYR A 734 5.07 -22.72 -3.15
N PHE A 735 3.98 -22.16 -2.62
CA PHE A 735 3.09 -22.88 -1.70
C PHE A 735 2.42 -24.09 -2.37
N ASN A 736 2.10 -23.97 -3.67
CA ASN A 736 1.59 -25.07 -4.47
C ASN A 736 2.64 -26.20 -4.63
N ARG A 737 3.91 -25.86 -4.88
CA ARG A 737 5.03 -26.83 -4.94
C ARG A 737 5.25 -27.56 -3.62
N LEU A 738 4.98 -26.89 -2.49
CA LEU A 738 5.00 -27.51 -1.16
C LEU A 738 3.74 -28.34 -0.84
N GLY A 739 2.79 -28.43 -1.77
CA GLY A 739 1.53 -29.17 -1.60
C GLY A 739 0.56 -28.55 -0.57
N LEU A 740 0.82 -27.34 -0.06
CA LEU A 740 -0.02 -26.71 0.98
C LEU A 740 -1.45 -26.40 0.50
N PHE A 741 -1.65 -26.30 -0.81
CA PHE A 741 -2.98 -26.09 -1.43
C PHE A 741 -3.70 -27.39 -1.79
N ALA A 742 -3.04 -28.54 -1.66
CA ALA A 742 -3.69 -29.86 -1.73
C ALA A 742 -4.49 -30.17 -0.45
N LEU A 743 -4.18 -29.46 0.64
CA LEU A 743 -4.87 -29.56 1.92
C LEU A 743 -6.13 -28.71 1.92
N ASP A 744 -7.24 -29.23 2.46
CA ASP A 744 -8.39 -28.41 2.81
C ASP A 744 -8.18 -27.67 4.15
N ASP A 745 -9.19 -26.93 4.60
CA ASP A 745 -9.09 -26.11 5.81
C ASP A 745 -8.91 -26.96 7.10
N ASP A 746 -9.42 -28.19 7.14
CA ASP A 746 -9.27 -29.08 8.30
C ASP A 746 -7.91 -29.77 8.28
N ALA A 747 -7.46 -30.22 7.11
CA ALA A 747 -6.16 -30.85 6.95
C ALA A 747 -5.00 -29.87 7.21
N ILE A 748 -5.12 -28.59 6.80
CA ILE A 748 -4.08 -27.58 7.12
C ILE A 748 -4.08 -27.20 8.60
N LEU A 749 -5.25 -27.19 9.25
CA LEU A 749 -5.34 -27.02 10.70
C LEU A 749 -4.63 -28.17 11.41
N ALA A 750 -4.94 -29.42 11.06
CA ALA A 750 -4.29 -30.60 11.61
C ALA A 750 -2.76 -30.60 11.38
N LEU A 751 -2.30 -30.18 10.19
CA LEU A 751 -0.88 -29.99 9.92
C LEU A 751 -0.25 -28.95 10.86
N SER A 752 -0.94 -27.84 11.11
CA SER A 752 -0.43 -26.73 11.92
C SER A 752 -0.28 -27.07 13.41
N GLU A 753 -1.08 -28.01 13.91
CA GLU A 753 -1.07 -28.46 15.31
C GLU A 753 0.03 -29.50 15.60
N ARG A 754 0.54 -30.19 14.57
CA ARG A 754 1.62 -31.18 14.66
C ARG A 754 2.99 -30.51 14.89
N THR A 755 3.24 -30.08 16.12
CA THR A 755 4.46 -29.33 16.52
C THR A 755 5.57 -30.20 17.15
N ALA A 756 5.42 -31.53 17.17
CA ALA A 756 6.33 -32.46 17.83
C ALA A 756 7.40 -33.06 16.89
N LYS A 757 8.52 -33.50 17.50
CA LYS A 757 9.78 -33.86 16.85
C LYS A 757 9.83 -35.30 16.29
N ASN A 758 8.79 -36.11 16.45
CA ASN A 758 8.97 -37.57 16.46
C ASN A 758 7.75 -38.41 16.04
N ASP A 759 6.94 -37.96 15.08
CA ASP A 759 6.00 -38.86 14.42
C ASP A 759 6.42 -39.05 12.96
N SER A 760 6.59 -40.30 12.54
CA SER A 760 6.70 -40.68 11.14
C SER A 760 5.54 -40.07 10.37
N PHE A 761 5.84 -39.08 9.54
CA PHE A 761 4.85 -38.30 8.83
C PHE A 761 4.18 -39.13 7.72
N ALA A 762 3.03 -39.75 7.98
CA ALA A 762 2.14 -40.22 6.93
C ALA A 762 1.37 -39.02 6.34
N LEU A 763 2.06 -38.11 5.65
CA LEU A 763 1.50 -36.90 5.03
C LEU A 763 0.51 -37.21 3.89
N ASN A 764 0.55 -38.45 3.36
CA ASN A 764 -0.36 -38.96 2.34
C ASN A 764 -1.82 -39.02 2.80
N GLU A 765 -2.08 -39.09 4.11
CA GLU A 765 -3.44 -39.14 4.68
C GLU A 765 -4.11 -37.77 4.76
N LEU A 766 -3.34 -36.67 4.75
CA LEU A 766 -3.88 -35.31 4.87
C LEU A 766 -4.26 -34.69 3.51
N CYS A 767 -3.82 -35.29 2.41
CA CYS A 767 -3.99 -34.70 1.09
C CYS A 767 -5.42 -34.90 0.57
N ASN A 768 -6.12 -33.80 0.29
CA ASN A 768 -7.42 -33.81 -0.36
C ASN A 768 -7.24 -33.81 -1.90
N THR A 769 -6.44 -34.75 -2.42
CA THR A 769 -6.13 -34.91 -3.86
C THR A 769 -6.45 -36.33 -4.36
N GLN A 770 -6.61 -36.49 -5.67
CA GLN A 770 -6.86 -37.80 -6.30
C GLN A 770 -5.63 -38.72 -6.25
N ARG A 771 -4.42 -38.15 -6.28
CA ARG A 771 -3.15 -38.87 -6.14
C ARG A 771 -2.56 -38.53 -4.77
N PRO A 772 -2.00 -39.52 -4.05
CA PRO A 772 -1.13 -39.24 -2.92
C PRO A 772 -0.05 -38.28 -3.40
N GLN A 773 0.02 -37.11 -2.78
CA GLN A 773 1.03 -36.12 -3.07
C GLN A 773 1.87 -35.99 -1.82
N ASP A 774 3.16 -36.25 -1.93
CA ASP A 774 4.06 -36.01 -0.82
C ASP A 774 4.09 -34.50 -0.51
N LEU A 775 4.07 -34.17 0.78
CA LEU A 775 4.32 -32.81 1.25
C LEU A 775 5.81 -32.73 1.55
N PRO A 776 6.64 -32.07 0.71
CA PRO A 776 8.10 -32.00 0.88
C PRO A 776 8.47 -31.02 2.01
N LEU A 777 8.04 -31.37 3.23
CA LEU A 777 8.20 -30.61 4.45
C LEU A 777 9.07 -31.40 5.41
N LYS A 778 10.16 -30.77 5.84
CA LYS A 778 11.07 -31.33 6.83
C LYS A 778 10.46 -31.35 8.23
N ALA A 779 9.72 -30.31 8.60
CA ALA A 779 9.11 -30.15 9.91
C ALA A 779 8.10 -28.99 9.94
N VAL A 780 7.19 -29.01 10.91
CA VAL A 780 6.38 -27.84 11.30
C VAL A 780 6.79 -27.43 12.71
N LEU A 781 7.28 -26.20 12.87
CA LEU A 781 7.79 -25.71 14.15
C LEU A 781 6.96 -24.53 14.67
N ALA A 782 6.64 -24.52 15.96
CA ALA A 782 6.14 -23.32 16.63
C ALA A 782 7.17 -22.17 16.53
N MET A 783 6.71 -20.92 16.48
CA MET A 783 7.57 -19.74 16.32
C MET A 783 8.81 -19.71 17.25
N PRO A 784 8.73 -20.06 18.56
CA PRO A 784 9.90 -20.12 19.43
C PRO A 784 10.96 -21.13 18.97
N ALA A 785 10.55 -22.35 18.62
CA ALA A 785 11.45 -23.40 18.12
C ALA A 785 12.06 -23.01 16.76
N TYR A 786 11.25 -22.40 15.88
CA TYR A 786 11.72 -21.88 14.60
C TYR A 786 12.77 -20.77 14.76
N ARG A 787 12.62 -19.86 15.73
CA ARG A 787 13.64 -18.82 15.98
C ARG A 787 15.00 -19.44 16.31
N SER A 788 15.03 -20.52 17.09
CA SER A 788 16.25 -21.28 17.40
C SER A 788 16.81 -21.97 16.16
N TYR A 789 15.96 -22.64 15.37
CA TYR A 789 16.35 -23.24 14.09
C TYR A 789 16.98 -22.20 13.14
N LYS A 790 16.30 -21.07 12.94
CA LYS A 790 16.80 -19.96 12.11
C LYS A 790 18.09 -19.38 12.66
N ALA A 791 18.23 -19.22 13.97
CA ALA A 791 19.47 -18.72 14.57
C ALA A 791 20.66 -19.59 14.19
N ASN A 792 20.50 -20.92 14.17
CA ASN A 792 21.53 -21.86 13.74
C ASN A 792 21.87 -21.71 12.24
N VAL A 793 20.85 -21.61 11.37
CA VAL A 793 21.07 -21.35 9.93
C VAL A 793 21.85 -20.04 9.70
N LEU A 794 21.58 -19.02 10.52
CA LEU A 794 22.24 -17.72 10.44
C LEU A 794 23.70 -17.72 10.92
N ILE A 795 24.19 -18.76 11.60
CA ILE A 795 25.57 -18.78 12.13
C ILE A 795 26.59 -18.61 10.99
N GLY A 796 26.47 -19.38 9.91
CA GLY A 796 27.37 -19.30 8.76
C GLY A 796 27.35 -17.92 8.11
N ILE A 797 26.16 -17.36 7.91
CA ILE A 797 25.97 -16.01 7.34
C ILE A 797 26.58 -14.93 8.26
N ARG A 798 26.40 -15.06 9.58
CA ARG A 798 26.96 -14.13 10.57
C ARG A 798 28.49 -14.23 10.64
N LYS A 799 29.04 -15.44 10.54
CA LYS A 799 30.49 -15.68 10.53
C LYS A 799 31.12 -14.97 9.32
N ALA A 800 30.64 -15.26 8.11
CA ALA A 800 31.09 -14.60 6.89
C ALA A 800 30.93 -13.07 6.94
N ARG A 801 29.83 -12.58 7.51
CA ARG A 801 29.59 -11.15 7.68
C ARG A 801 30.54 -10.48 8.67
N ASN A 802 30.86 -11.17 9.77
CA ASN A 802 31.80 -10.67 10.77
C ASN A 802 33.24 -10.69 10.25
N GLU A 803 33.62 -11.71 9.48
CA GLU A 803 34.90 -11.77 8.77
C GLU A 803 35.05 -10.59 7.82
N LYS A 804 34.08 -10.36 6.93
CA LYS A 804 34.05 -9.17 6.04
C LYS A 804 34.10 -7.86 6.83
N ARG A 805 33.43 -7.77 7.98
CA ARG A 805 33.48 -6.57 8.83
C ARG A 805 34.87 -6.35 9.43
N ALA A 806 35.54 -7.42 9.88
CA ALA A 806 36.89 -7.34 10.44
C ALA A 806 37.91 -6.93 9.37
N GLU A 807 37.79 -7.51 8.17
CA GLU A 807 38.57 -7.16 7.00
C GLU A 807 38.43 -5.67 6.67
N LEU A 808 37.20 -5.16 6.52
CA LEU A 808 36.94 -3.75 6.25
C LEU A 808 37.52 -2.80 7.30
N LYS A 809 37.44 -3.17 8.59
CA LYS A 809 38.05 -2.39 9.67
C LYS A 809 39.57 -2.39 9.57
N SER A 810 40.19 -3.52 9.26
CA SER A 810 41.64 -3.63 9.11
C SER A 810 42.13 -2.81 7.91
N GLN A 811 41.44 -2.92 6.77
CA GLN A 811 41.71 -2.11 5.58
C GLN A 811 41.60 -0.61 5.90
N TYR A 812 40.52 -0.17 6.53
CA TYR A 812 40.35 1.23 6.93
C TYR A 812 41.48 1.71 7.87
N GLN A 813 41.85 0.91 8.88
CA GLN A 813 42.98 1.24 9.77
C GLN A 813 44.32 1.28 9.05
N SER A 814 44.52 0.44 8.02
CA SER A 814 45.75 0.45 7.21
C SER A 814 45.86 1.73 6.39
N VAL A 815 44.75 2.23 5.84
CA VAL A 815 44.69 3.51 5.11
C VAL A 815 45.00 4.68 6.05
N VAL A 816 44.38 4.71 7.24
CA VAL A 816 44.63 5.76 8.24
C VAL A 816 46.08 5.76 8.72
N ARG A 817 46.68 4.58 8.94
CA ARG A 817 48.10 4.47 9.30
C ARG A 817 49.03 4.87 8.14
N GLY A 818 48.69 4.48 6.92
CA GLY A 818 49.41 4.87 5.71
C GLY A 818 49.45 6.38 5.51
N LEU A 819 48.34 7.07 5.80
CA LEU A 819 48.26 8.53 5.83
C LEU A 819 49.22 9.17 6.84
N GLN A 820 49.30 8.63 8.07
CA GLN A 820 50.19 9.14 9.11
C GLN A 820 51.67 8.97 8.73
N ASN A 821 52.01 7.87 8.07
CA ASN A 821 53.39 7.51 7.73
C ASN A 821 53.80 7.86 6.29
N ARG A 822 52.92 8.53 5.52
CA ARG A 822 53.09 8.81 4.07
C ARG A 822 53.44 7.57 3.23
N ASP A 823 52.98 6.38 3.63
CA ASP A 823 53.22 5.13 2.88
C ASP A 823 52.06 4.84 1.92
N CYS A 824 52.39 4.57 0.65
CA CYS A 824 51.44 4.16 -0.38
C CYS A 824 51.32 2.63 -0.57
N GLY A 825 51.92 1.82 0.30
CA GLY A 825 51.89 0.35 0.20
C GLY A 825 50.47 -0.25 0.14
N PHE A 826 49.51 0.35 0.86
CA PHE A 826 48.10 -0.05 0.79
C PHE A 826 47.49 0.23 -0.60
N ALA A 827 47.86 1.34 -1.23
CA ALA A 827 47.35 1.74 -2.55
C ALA A 827 47.92 0.86 -3.66
N VAL A 828 49.20 0.48 -3.56
CA VAL A 828 49.83 -0.51 -4.46
C VAL A 828 49.17 -1.88 -4.30
N SER A 829 48.92 -2.32 -3.07
CA SER A 829 48.24 -3.59 -2.80
C SER A 829 46.82 -3.61 -3.38
N HIS A 830 46.10 -2.49 -3.29
CA HIS A 830 44.76 -2.34 -3.87
C HIS A 830 44.77 -2.48 -5.40
N LEU A 831 45.77 -1.94 -6.10
CA LEU A 831 45.92 -2.11 -7.56
C LEU A 831 46.12 -3.58 -7.95
N HIS A 832 46.92 -4.34 -7.18
CA HIS A 832 47.11 -5.77 -7.43
C HIS A 832 45.87 -6.61 -7.11
N GLU A 833 45.13 -6.27 -6.04
CA GLU A 833 43.85 -6.91 -5.72
C GLU A 833 42.83 -6.69 -6.84
N MET A 834 42.75 -5.45 -7.35
CA MET A 834 41.92 -5.14 -8.51
C MET A 834 42.29 -6.00 -9.70
N LYS A 835 43.59 -6.05 -10.08
CA LYS A 835 44.06 -6.92 -11.17
C LYS A 835 43.51 -8.34 -11.00
N ALA A 836 43.69 -8.95 -9.83
CA ALA A 836 43.27 -10.33 -9.60
C ALA A 836 41.76 -10.57 -9.83
N ARG A 837 40.92 -9.57 -9.54
CA ARG A 837 39.45 -9.66 -9.73
C ARG A 837 39.00 -9.52 -11.19
N ILE A 838 39.84 -8.96 -12.05
CA ILE A 838 39.43 -8.51 -13.40
C ILE A 838 39.94 -9.40 -14.51
N LEU A 839 40.94 -10.24 -14.24
CA LEU A 839 41.61 -11.07 -15.26
C LEU A 839 40.61 -11.85 -16.11
N SER A 840 39.64 -12.51 -15.48
CA SER A 840 38.61 -13.26 -16.20
C SER A 840 37.77 -12.36 -17.11
N GLN A 841 37.24 -11.25 -16.60
CA GLN A 841 36.39 -10.36 -17.40
C GLN A 841 37.18 -9.67 -18.52
N TYR A 842 38.42 -9.29 -18.25
CA TYR A 842 39.34 -8.72 -19.24
C TYR A 842 39.64 -9.72 -20.35
N GLN A 843 39.91 -10.98 -20.00
CA GLN A 843 40.10 -12.07 -20.95
C GLN A 843 38.85 -12.26 -21.81
N HIS A 844 37.65 -12.35 -21.23
CA HIS A 844 36.41 -12.51 -21.99
C HIS A 844 36.16 -11.34 -22.94
N ALA A 845 36.43 -10.11 -22.49
CA ALA A 845 36.31 -8.92 -23.35
C ALA A 845 37.29 -8.97 -24.52
N PHE A 846 38.52 -9.42 -24.28
CA PHE A 846 39.54 -9.59 -25.31
C PHE A 846 39.21 -10.70 -26.30
N GLU A 847 38.72 -11.85 -25.82
CA GLU A 847 38.22 -12.95 -26.66
C GLU A 847 37.08 -12.47 -27.56
N GLY A 848 36.07 -11.81 -26.98
CA GLY A 848 34.93 -11.25 -27.71
C GLY A 848 35.33 -10.20 -28.74
N LEU A 849 36.28 -9.31 -28.41
CA LEU A 849 36.82 -8.32 -29.36
C LEU A 849 37.53 -8.99 -30.53
N THR A 850 38.37 -10.00 -30.26
CA THR A 850 39.14 -10.74 -31.28
C THR A 850 38.20 -11.43 -32.26
N TYR A 851 37.18 -12.14 -31.76
CA TYR A 851 36.19 -12.80 -32.60
C TYR A 851 35.35 -11.80 -33.40
N ALA A 852 34.78 -10.78 -32.75
CA ALA A 852 33.92 -9.80 -33.42
C ALA A 852 34.69 -9.04 -34.51
N LYS A 853 35.95 -8.66 -34.26
CA LYS A 853 36.80 -8.00 -35.24
C LYS A 853 37.13 -8.90 -36.42
N THR A 854 37.49 -10.15 -36.16
CA THR A 854 37.74 -11.15 -37.21
C THR A 854 36.52 -11.36 -38.11
N LEU A 855 35.33 -11.47 -37.52
CA LEU A 855 34.08 -11.65 -38.27
C LEU A 855 33.74 -10.41 -39.11
N VAL A 856 33.88 -9.20 -38.56
CA VAL A 856 33.62 -7.95 -39.28
C VAL A 856 34.61 -7.72 -40.42
N ASP A 857 35.90 -8.00 -40.21
CA ASP A 857 36.94 -7.85 -41.24
C ASP A 857 36.72 -8.80 -42.43
N ASN A 858 36.04 -9.93 -42.21
CA ASN A 858 35.65 -10.89 -43.22
C ASN A 858 34.20 -10.70 -43.72
N GLY A 859 33.53 -9.60 -43.34
CA GLY A 859 32.20 -9.24 -43.82
C GLY A 859 31.05 -10.10 -43.29
N ILE A 860 31.24 -10.82 -42.18
CA ILE A 860 30.25 -11.74 -41.60
C ILE A 860 29.36 -11.02 -40.58
N THR A 861 28.04 -11.21 -40.70
CA THR A 861 27.03 -10.73 -39.75
C THR A 861 26.47 -11.89 -38.92
N GLY A 862 26.01 -11.63 -37.69
CA GLY A 862 25.42 -12.66 -36.83
C GLY A 862 24.06 -13.15 -37.36
N PHE A 863 23.82 -14.46 -37.27
CA PHE A 863 22.54 -15.08 -37.68
C PHE A 863 21.37 -14.77 -36.72
N ASP A 864 21.68 -14.36 -35.48
CA ASP A 864 20.74 -14.04 -34.40
C ASP A 864 20.45 -12.55 -34.25
N GLY A 865 20.82 -11.72 -35.24
CA GLY A 865 20.70 -10.27 -35.18
C GLY A 865 21.80 -9.55 -34.38
N SER A 866 22.85 -10.27 -33.94
CA SER A 866 24.01 -9.64 -33.28
C SER A 866 24.76 -8.69 -34.22
N ASP A 867 24.90 -7.42 -33.83
CA ASP A 867 25.78 -6.46 -34.51
C ASP A 867 27.21 -6.55 -33.95
N TYR A 868 28.08 -7.29 -34.63
CA TYR A 868 29.49 -7.41 -34.26
C TYR A 868 30.24 -6.08 -34.27
N ARG A 869 29.77 -5.04 -34.99
CA ARG A 869 30.38 -3.69 -34.93
C ARG A 869 30.10 -3.03 -33.58
N GLN A 870 28.89 -3.21 -33.05
CA GLN A 870 28.53 -2.75 -31.72
C GLN A 870 29.33 -3.51 -30.64
N ILE A 871 29.48 -4.82 -30.80
CA ILE A 871 30.30 -5.66 -29.89
C ILE A 871 31.75 -5.18 -29.87
N ILE A 872 32.35 -4.86 -31.04
CA ILE A 872 33.71 -4.29 -31.12
C ILE A 872 33.79 -3.00 -30.28
N LYS A 873 32.85 -2.06 -30.47
CA LYS A 873 32.84 -0.79 -29.72
C LYS A 873 32.78 -1.03 -28.21
N ILE A 874 31.87 -1.90 -27.77
CA ILE A 874 31.66 -2.16 -26.33
C ILE A 874 32.88 -2.85 -25.74
N GLN A 875 33.35 -3.96 -26.33
CA GLN A 875 34.47 -4.73 -25.79
C GLN A 875 35.78 -3.93 -25.80
N GLN A 876 36.03 -3.15 -26.85
CA GLN A 876 37.16 -2.23 -26.90
C GLN A 876 37.04 -1.14 -25.83
N GLY A 877 35.82 -0.66 -25.56
CA GLY A 877 35.56 0.28 -24.47
C GLY A 877 35.78 -0.31 -23.09
N VAL A 878 35.37 -1.56 -22.85
CA VAL A 878 35.64 -2.30 -21.60
C VAL A 878 37.14 -2.39 -21.36
N ILE A 879 37.90 -2.85 -22.37
CA ILE A 879 39.35 -2.98 -22.28
C ILE A 879 40.02 -1.61 -22.03
N SER A 880 39.61 -0.58 -22.79
CA SER A 880 40.16 0.77 -22.63
C SER A 880 39.86 1.37 -21.26
N TYR A 881 38.65 1.18 -20.75
CA TYR A 881 38.22 1.62 -19.42
C TYR A 881 39.03 0.94 -18.33
N ILE A 882 39.21 -0.39 -18.40
CA ILE A 882 40.00 -1.16 -17.44
C ILE A 882 41.47 -0.71 -17.47
N ARG A 883 42.10 -0.64 -18.65
CA ARG A 883 43.50 -0.21 -18.80
C ARG A 883 43.72 1.20 -18.26
N ALA A 884 42.75 2.10 -18.44
CA ALA A 884 42.85 3.48 -17.99
C ALA A 884 43.09 3.61 -16.47
N PHE A 885 42.57 2.71 -15.63
CA PHE A 885 42.85 2.73 -14.18
C PHE A 885 44.31 2.48 -13.82
N PHE A 886 45.09 1.87 -14.74
CA PHE A 886 46.50 1.55 -14.53
C PHE A 886 47.44 2.46 -15.34
N THR A 887 46.93 3.14 -16.39
CA THR A 887 47.74 4.01 -17.25
C THR A 887 47.49 5.51 -17.06
N ASP A 888 46.29 5.90 -16.64
CA ASP A 888 45.90 7.30 -16.47
C ASP A 888 45.80 7.66 -14.98
N GLU A 889 46.55 8.68 -14.59
CA GLU A 889 46.61 9.22 -13.24
C GLU A 889 45.23 9.71 -12.75
N ALA A 890 44.46 10.36 -13.63
CA ALA A 890 43.12 10.86 -13.27
C ALA A 890 42.14 9.72 -12.98
N MET A 891 42.29 8.59 -13.66
CA MET A 891 41.50 7.38 -13.42
C MET A 891 41.98 6.63 -12.18
N MET A 892 43.29 6.55 -11.96
CA MET A 892 43.88 5.93 -10.77
C MET A 892 43.47 6.65 -9.48
N LEU A 893 43.36 7.99 -9.52
CA LEU A 893 42.86 8.81 -8.40
C LEU A 893 41.43 8.45 -7.97
N ARG A 894 40.60 7.90 -8.87
CA ARG A 894 39.21 7.50 -8.55
C ARG A 894 39.12 6.31 -7.61
N LEU A 895 40.19 5.53 -7.51
CA LEU A 895 40.28 4.38 -6.61
C LEU A 895 40.39 4.80 -5.14
N PHE A 896 40.67 6.08 -4.90
CA PHE A 896 40.94 6.62 -3.58
C PHE A 896 40.01 7.80 -3.28
N ASP A 897 39.73 8.01 -2.00
CA ASP A 897 38.96 9.16 -1.55
C ASP A 897 39.75 10.47 -1.73
N ASN A 898 39.07 11.60 -1.91
CA ASN A 898 39.73 12.86 -2.27
C ASN A 898 40.79 13.30 -1.24
N GLY A 899 40.58 13.01 0.05
CA GLY A 899 41.56 13.33 1.10
C GLY A 899 42.84 12.50 1.04
N LEU A 900 42.92 11.46 0.20
CA LEU A 900 44.13 10.68 -0.06
C LEU A 900 44.94 11.19 -1.26
N HIS A 901 44.34 12.05 -2.09
CA HIS A 901 44.95 12.47 -3.37
C HIS A 901 46.29 13.17 -3.14
N ASP A 902 46.36 14.08 -2.17
CA ASP A 902 47.58 14.81 -1.86
C ASP A 902 48.69 13.88 -1.34
N ALA A 903 48.36 12.94 -0.46
CA ALA A 903 49.33 12.01 0.12
C ALA A 903 49.89 10.97 -0.88
N LEU A 904 49.08 10.59 -1.88
CA LEU A 904 49.43 9.54 -2.84
C LEU A 904 50.03 10.10 -4.14
N PHE A 905 49.56 11.26 -4.62
CA PHE A 905 49.92 11.78 -5.94
C PHE A 905 50.67 13.12 -5.90
N ASN A 906 50.52 13.95 -4.86
CA ASN A 906 51.37 15.15 -4.74
C ASN A 906 52.76 14.84 -4.17
N ASP A 907 52.93 13.68 -3.51
CA ASP A 907 54.25 13.15 -3.15
C ASP A 907 54.89 12.45 -4.36
N ALA A 908 56.04 12.97 -4.81
CA ALA A 908 56.71 12.50 -6.02
C ALA A 908 57.15 11.02 -5.93
N PHE A 909 57.50 10.53 -4.74
CA PHE A 909 57.97 9.15 -4.56
C PHE A 909 56.81 8.16 -4.61
N ASN A 910 55.71 8.45 -3.89
CA ASN A 910 54.49 7.64 -3.92
C ASN A 910 53.85 7.62 -5.31
N ARG A 911 53.82 8.76 -5.99
CA ARG A 911 53.33 8.86 -7.37
C ARG A 911 54.12 7.95 -8.32
N ILE A 912 55.46 7.99 -8.26
CA ILE A 912 56.31 7.12 -9.08
C ILE A 912 56.06 5.64 -8.76
N ARG A 913 55.90 5.29 -7.48
CA ARG A 913 55.68 3.91 -7.05
C ARG A 913 54.33 3.36 -7.54
N LEU A 914 53.27 4.16 -7.50
CA LEU A 914 51.95 3.80 -8.01
C LEU A 914 51.94 3.66 -9.54
N LEU A 915 52.58 4.59 -10.25
CA LEU A 915 52.70 4.51 -11.71
C LEU A 915 53.49 3.29 -12.17
N LYS A 916 54.58 2.94 -11.46
CA LYS A 916 55.34 1.71 -11.72
C LYS A 916 54.52 0.44 -11.46
N ALA A 917 53.71 0.42 -10.41
CA ALA A 917 52.81 -0.70 -10.14
C ALA A 917 51.75 -0.86 -11.25
N GLY A 918 51.17 0.24 -11.72
CA GLY A 918 50.28 0.26 -12.87
C GLY A 918 50.95 -0.26 -14.15
N GLU A 919 52.19 0.18 -14.43
CA GLU A 919 52.98 -0.29 -15.58
C GLU A 919 53.25 -1.80 -15.54
N ALA A 920 53.60 -2.33 -14.36
CA ALA A 920 53.79 -3.77 -14.18
C ALA A 920 52.50 -4.57 -14.48
N ILE A 921 51.35 -4.09 -13.97
CA ILE A 921 50.04 -4.71 -14.23
C ILE A 921 49.70 -4.68 -15.73
N ILE A 922 50.00 -3.59 -16.44
CA ILE A 922 49.79 -3.51 -17.88
C ILE A 922 50.69 -4.51 -18.63
N GLY A 923 51.92 -4.72 -18.19
CA GLY A 923 52.79 -5.78 -18.70
C GLY A 923 52.11 -7.15 -18.62
N GLU A 924 51.60 -7.51 -17.45
CA GLU A 924 50.88 -8.77 -17.24
C GLU A 924 49.60 -8.89 -18.07
N LEU A 925 48.86 -7.80 -18.27
CA LEU A 925 47.68 -7.81 -19.15
C LEU A 925 48.08 -8.03 -20.62
N ASN A 926 49.22 -7.50 -21.07
CA ASN A 926 49.71 -7.77 -22.42
C ASN A 926 50.12 -9.24 -22.59
N ASP A 927 50.72 -9.85 -21.57
CA ASP A 927 51.04 -11.28 -21.56
C ASP A 927 49.76 -12.13 -21.64
N LEU A 928 48.73 -11.76 -20.86
CA LEU A 928 47.40 -12.40 -20.92
C LEU A 928 46.77 -12.29 -22.32
N GLU A 929 46.85 -11.11 -22.98
CA GLU A 929 46.36 -10.93 -24.36
C GLU A 929 47.11 -11.86 -25.34
N ALA A 930 48.43 -12.01 -25.19
CA ALA A 930 49.24 -12.88 -26.03
C ALA A 930 48.89 -14.36 -25.86
N ASP A 931 48.76 -14.82 -24.61
CA ASP A 931 48.39 -16.19 -24.28
C ASP A 931 46.97 -16.53 -24.75
N THR A 932 46.03 -15.60 -24.54
CA THR A 932 44.64 -15.74 -24.96
C THR A 932 44.54 -15.83 -26.49
N TYR A 933 45.22 -14.95 -27.23
CA TYR A 933 45.24 -14.98 -28.69
C TYR A 933 45.80 -16.31 -29.24
N LEU A 934 46.87 -16.83 -28.62
CA LEU A 934 47.44 -18.13 -28.98
C LEU A 934 46.46 -19.28 -28.72
N ALA A 935 45.75 -19.24 -27.58
CA ALA A 935 44.75 -20.24 -27.22
C ALA A 935 43.55 -20.22 -28.20
N LEU A 936 43.05 -19.04 -28.57
CA LEU A 936 41.97 -18.88 -29.55
C LEU A 936 42.38 -19.40 -30.93
N THR A 937 43.59 -19.08 -31.38
CA THR A 937 44.12 -19.55 -32.67
C THR A 937 44.16 -21.08 -32.72
N LYS A 938 44.63 -21.73 -31.64
CA LYS A 938 44.61 -23.20 -31.53
C LYS A 938 43.20 -23.78 -31.50
N ARG A 939 42.26 -23.10 -30.82
CA ARG A 939 40.86 -23.53 -30.71
C ARG A 939 40.17 -23.54 -32.07
N VAL A 940 40.32 -22.47 -32.85
CA VAL A 940 39.72 -22.34 -34.20
C VAL A 940 40.27 -23.38 -35.20
N GLN A 941 41.51 -23.82 -35.02
CA GLN A 941 42.15 -24.84 -35.86
C GLN A 941 41.71 -26.27 -35.52
N ASN A 942 41.01 -26.50 -34.40
CA ASN A 942 40.61 -27.83 -33.94
C ASN A 942 39.09 -27.89 -33.64
N SER A 943 38.32 -28.40 -34.60
CA SER A 943 36.86 -28.50 -34.51
C SER A 943 36.33 -29.41 -33.41
N ALA A 944 37.17 -30.26 -32.81
CA ALA A 944 36.79 -31.09 -31.67
C ALA A 944 36.67 -30.30 -30.34
N VAL A 945 37.04 -29.01 -30.31
CA VAL A 945 37.16 -28.19 -29.09
C VAL A 945 36.36 -26.88 -29.17
N PHE A 946 35.38 -26.79 -30.09
CA PHE A 946 34.52 -25.61 -30.22
C PHE A 946 33.59 -25.47 -29.02
N THR A 947 33.55 -24.27 -28.43
CA THR A 947 32.76 -23.97 -27.24
C THR A 947 31.81 -22.79 -27.43
N THR A 948 31.95 -22.02 -28.51
CA THR A 948 31.16 -20.80 -28.79
C THR A 948 30.56 -20.82 -30.19
N LYS A 949 29.53 -19.99 -30.43
CA LYS A 949 28.93 -19.83 -31.76
C LYS A 949 29.90 -19.19 -32.75
N GLU A 950 30.77 -18.29 -32.26
CA GLU A 950 31.82 -17.64 -33.04
C GLU A 950 32.83 -18.66 -33.60
N ASP A 951 33.20 -19.68 -32.81
CA ASP A 951 34.08 -20.77 -33.29
C ASP A 951 33.49 -21.47 -34.53
N ILE A 952 32.19 -21.77 -34.48
CA ILE A 952 31.46 -22.43 -35.57
C ILE A 952 31.37 -21.51 -36.80
N LEU A 953 31.10 -20.22 -36.60
CA LEU A 953 31.02 -19.24 -37.69
C LEU A 953 32.37 -19.07 -38.40
N ILE A 954 33.46 -18.99 -37.64
CA ILE A 954 34.81 -18.83 -38.19
C ILE A 954 35.23 -20.08 -38.96
N HIS A 955 34.93 -21.27 -38.45
CA HIS A 955 35.21 -22.53 -39.13
C HIS A 955 34.39 -22.71 -40.42
N ASN A 956 33.07 -22.49 -40.36
CA ASN A 956 32.17 -22.66 -41.51
C ASN A 956 32.48 -21.69 -42.65
N ASN A 957 33.04 -20.52 -42.35
CA ASN A 957 33.47 -19.54 -43.35
C ASN A 957 34.95 -19.69 -43.76
N MET A 958 35.61 -20.80 -43.39
CA MET A 958 37.01 -21.11 -43.73
C MET A 958 38.01 -20.01 -43.36
N ILE A 959 37.81 -19.34 -42.22
CA ILE A 959 38.74 -18.31 -41.74
C ILE A 959 39.90 -18.99 -41.01
N HIS A 960 41.10 -18.90 -41.60
CA HIS A 960 42.30 -19.58 -41.08
C HIS A 960 43.16 -18.71 -40.15
N GLN A 961 42.93 -17.40 -40.12
CA GLN A 961 43.71 -16.45 -39.33
C GLN A 961 42.78 -15.46 -38.62
N LEU A 962 42.93 -15.34 -37.30
CA LEU A 962 42.23 -14.35 -36.49
C LEU A 962 42.85 -12.96 -36.68
N THR A 963 42.05 -11.90 -36.55
CA THR A 963 42.56 -10.53 -36.53
C THR A 963 43.33 -10.29 -35.24
N ASP A 964 44.58 -9.85 -35.33
CA ASP A 964 45.39 -9.47 -34.17
C ASP A 964 44.94 -8.10 -33.62
N VAL A 965 44.26 -8.13 -32.48
CA VAL A 965 43.77 -6.94 -31.74
C VAL A 965 44.59 -6.64 -30.49
N ARG A 966 45.73 -7.32 -30.29
CA ARG A 966 46.61 -7.12 -29.12
C ARG A 966 47.16 -5.70 -29.08
N HIS A 967 47.29 -5.15 -27.89
CA HIS A 967 47.90 -3.84 -27.71
C HIS A 967 49.41 -3.91 -27.95
N LYS A 968 49.94 -3.03 -28.79
CA LYS A 968 51.40 -2.94 -29.03
C LYS A 968 52.11 -2.56 -27.73
N SER A 969 53.17 -3.29 -27.38
CA SER A 969 54.06 -2.97 -26.26
C SER A 969 54.66 -1.58 -26.46
N THR A 970 54.04 -0.57 -25.89
CA THR A 970 54.58 0.79 -25.88
C THR A 970 54.91 1.10 -24.43
N PRO A 971 56.20 1.05 -24.02
CA PRO A 971 56.58 1.41 -22.66
C PRO A 971 56.19 2.86 -22.38
N LEU A 972 55.34 3.09 -21.38
CA LEU A 972 54.87 4.43 -21.02
C LEU A 972 56.01 5.34 -20.51
N ALA A 973 57.16 4.74 -20.17
CA ALA A 973 58.40 5.44 -19.87
C ALA A 973 58.88 6.38 -21.00
N ALA A 974 58.47 6.17 -22.26
CA ALA A 974 58.96 6.98 -23.38
C ALA A 974 58.19 8.32 -23.60
N GLN A 975 56.98 8.51 -23.06
CA GLN A 975 56.19 9.71 -23.37
C GLN A 975 56.00 10.71 -22.23
N LYS A 976 56.19 10.33 -20.96
CA LYS A 976 56.09 11.29 -19.83
C LYS A 976 57.40 11.48 -19.03
N ALA A 977 58.42 10.64 -19.22
CA ALA A 977 59.74 10.86 -18.62
C ALA A 977 60.52 12.03 -19.26
N LEU A 978 60.12 12.48 -20.46
CA LEU A 978 60.68 13.66 -21.11
C LEU A 978 60.23 14.99 -20.46
N ASN A 979 59.09 15.03 -19.77
CA ASN A 979 58.61 16.26 -19.12
C ASN A 979 59.05 16.41 -17.65
N LEU A 980 59.49 15.35 -16.99
CA LEU A 980 60.04 15.43 -15.62
C LEU A 980 61.54 15.74 -15.58
N LYS A 981 62.31 15.40 -16.62
CA LYS A 981 63.69 15.91 -16.76
C LYS A 981 63.75 17.40 -17.11
N ALA A 982 62.69 17.96 -17.69
CA ALA A 982 62.59 19.39 -17.98
C ALA A 982 62.28 20.25 -16.74
N SER A 983 61.54 19.73 -15.75
CA SER A 983 61.18 20.50 -14.54
C SER A 983 62.23 20.44 -13.43
N VAL A 984 63.02 19.36 -13.35
CA VAL A 984 64.07 19.22 -12.30
C VAL A 984 65.36 19.97 -12.66
N SER A 985 65.54 20.39 -13.93
CA SER A 985 66.68 21.21 -14.34
C SER A 985 66.47 22.72 -14.12
N ALA A 986 65.30 23.16 -13.67
CA ALA A 986 64.94 24.59 -13.54
C ALA A 986 64.94 25.12 -12.08
N THR A 987 65.32 24.31 -11.08
CA THR A 987 65.28 24.74 -9.66
C THR A 987 66.55 24.42 -8.87
N LYS A 988 67.69 24.31 -9.57
CA LYS A 988 69.00 24.51 -8.94
C LYS A 988 69.60 25.81 -9.46
N LEU A 989 69.22 26.92 -8.83
CA LEU A 989 70.07 28.10 -8.70
C LEU A 989 69.53 28.99 -7.57
N VAL A 990 70.43 29.27 -6.65
CA VAL A 990 70.35 30.09 -5.43
C VAL A 990 69.80 29.37 -4.19
N TRP A 991 70.64 29.42 -3.15
CA TRP A 991 70.54 28.82 -1.81
C TRP A 991 69.29 29.22 -1.04
#